data_AF-A0A0F9S782-F1
#
_entry.id   AF-A0A0F9S782-F1
#
_cell.length_a   1.000
_cell.length_b   1.000
_cell.length_c   1.000
_cell.angle_alpha   90.00
_cell.angle_beta   90.00
_cell.angle_gamma   90.00
#
_symmetry.space_group_name_H-M   'P 1'
#
loop_
_entity.id
_entity.type
_entity.pdbx_description
1 polymer ?
#
loop_
_entity_poly.entity_id
_entity_poly.type
_entity_poly.pdbx_seq_one_letter_code
_entity_poly.pdbx_strand_id
1 'polypeptide(L)'
;MSEKLFKKKENPEELILAKQFLDESRLDEADQLIRNFEEKGGHTLYDIVLCHLLKCELLSWRGLHRDVVKLAEQTYKESLGLGKNILSVDILLRMADALVWHKQSDKLHDTIKQGQELLKALPQELSADYKQREAYIAYLKGWFYIFIDEAEQALEHFKHSLALREELSNQKEIFMSLIGISWVHLFLNSDYDRALRFSERARVFAEESGNKWIIAYSFTNMAIKHFAKGDLNRGFMLSEQGLTIFNDLNNKFMVALHITNMGQAYMRRGEFDRALKAVERAMTIAEESGIKWLIGFCFTSMARIHTFKGDLDHGIMLFEQALTIFNDLNIKRWVANILNDLGEAYRQRGELDRALECIEQGLALYEESGNLRRRAYYHDYLIQLLIERGDLERAQQYLHDLEQLNNQLKDKQINLKYLLNKALMLKTSTRARNRGKAEEILNQILEDGDSDFELILKTLINLCELLLTELRMTNDLEVLEEVNPLIARLLDIAEKTDSYSILCETYLLQAKLSLLMFDTKKSQRFLTQAQEIAERFGLKLLAIKISNEHDDLLKQLNMWENLKESTSSLKERMEYSRLNEQMENMVRQRAVEVPELLDEEPVILLIVSEGGIPIFSQIFVEDRTFEDHLFGGFFTAINSFIKEKFSEGLDRATFGEHTLLMNSVSPFFICYVFKGQSYLAQQRIRYFIEKIQNDEDTWQTFKKFYQLNQEIQLKDIPSLEPLINEIFIDKTILLN
;
A
#
# COMPACT_ATOMS: atom_id res chain seq x y z
N MET A 1 5.82 48.69 -51.19
CA MET A 1 4.55 48.08 -50.75
C MET A 1 4.85 47.02 -49.68
N SER A 2 5.55 47.25 -48.57
CA SER A 2 5.48 48.29 -47.51
C SER A 2 4.16 48.33 -46.73
N GLU A 3 4.22 47.77 -45.51
CA GLU A 3 3.53 48.23 -44.28
C GLU A 3 1.99 48.20 -44.21
N LYS A 4 1.31 47.11 -44.62
CA LYS A 4 -0.17 47.03 -44.40
C LYS A 4 -0.77 45.73 -43.86
N LEU A 5 0.01 44.76 -43.35
CA LEU A 5 -0.57 43.47 -42.87
C LEU A 5 -0.31 43.07 -41.42
N PHE A 6 0.39 43.86 -40.61
CA PHE A 6 0.47 43.64 -39.16
C PHE A 6 -0.21 44.78 -38.40
N LYS A 7 -1.51 44.98 -38.62
CA LYS A 7 -2.33 45.60 -37.57
C LYS A 7 -2.44 44.58 -36.45
N LYS A 8 -1.86 44.89 -35.29
CA LYS A 8 -2.14 44.22 -34.01
C LYS A 8 -3.66 44.23 -33.85
N LYS A 9 -4.34 43.12 -34.16
CA LYS A 9 -5.78 43.00 -33.92
C LYS A 9 -5.93 43.04 -32.40
N GLU A 10 -6.63 44.06 -31.89
CA GLU A 10 -6.97 44.10 -30.47
C GLU A 10 -7.87 42.89 -30.19
N ASN A 11 -7.44 42.04 -29.26
CA ASN A 11 -8.24 40.90 -28.82
C ASN A 11 -9.54 41.43 -28.21
N PRO A 12 -10.67 40.71 -28.35
CA PRO A 12 -11.93 41.10 -27.71
C PRO A 12 -11.74 41.27 -26.19
N GLU A 13 -12.23 42.38 -25.62
CA GLU A 13 -12.09 42.70 -24.19
C GLU A 13 -12.56 41.56 -23.27
N GLU A 14 -13.65 40.88 -23.65
CA GLU A 14 -14.20 39.74 -22.92
C GLU A 14 -13.23 38.56 -22.85
N LEU A 15 -12.50 38.28 -23.94
CA LEU A 15 -11.51 37.20 -23.98
C LEU A 15 -10.23 37.58 -23.21
N ILE A 16 -9.86 38.87 -23.19
CA ILE A 16 -8.77 39.36 -22.34
C ILE A 16 -9.12 39.18 -20.86
N LEU A 17 -10.33 39.57 -20.46
CA LEU A 17 -10.81 39.43 -19.09
C LEU A 17 -10.98 37.95 -18.70
N ALA A 18 -11.49 37.11 -19.60
CA ALA A 18 -11.58 35.68 -19.39
C ALA A 18 -10.19 35.06 -19.13
N LYS A 19 -9.16 35.48 -19.88
CA LYS A 19 -7.79 35.02 -19.63
C LYS A 19 -7.27 35.46 -18.27
N GLN A 20 -7.54 36.70 -17.85
CA GLN A 20 -7.17 37.18 -16.51
C GLN A 20 -7.84 36.34 -15.41
N PHE A 21 -9.13 36.04 -15.54
CA PHE A 21 -9.85 35.21 -14.59
C PHE A 21 -9.32 33.77 -14.54
N LEU A 22 -8.94 33.18 -15.68
CA LEU A 22 -8.25 31.88 -15.69
C LEU A 22 -6.92 31.94 -14.93
N ASP A 23 -6.13 33.00 -15.15
CA ASP A 23 -4.84 33.19 -14.48
C ASP A 23 -4.98 33.41 -12.96
N GLU A 24 -6.15 33.90 -12.50
CA GLU A 24 -6.58 34.06 -11.10
C GLU A 24 -7.31 32.82 -10.54
N SER A 25 -7.50 31.76 -11.32
CA SER A 25 -8.30 30.57 -10.96
C SER A 25 -9.79 30.85 -10.70
N ARG A 26 -10.36 31.92 -11.26
CA ARG A 26 -11.80 32.26 -11.22
C ARG A 26 -12.53 31.58 -12.39
N LEU A 27 -12.58 30.25 -12.34
CA LEU A 27 -12.96 29.42 -13.48
C LEU A 27 -14.42 29.63 -13.95
N ASP A 28 -15.35 29.84 -13.03
CA ASP A 28 -16.77 30.02 -13.39
C ASP A 28 -17.04 31.37 -14.05
N GLU A 29 -16.34 32.41 -13.60
CA GLU A 29 -16.42 33.74 -14.21
C GLU A 29 -15.79 33.76 -15.60
N ALA A 30 -14.67 33.05 -15.78
CA ALA A 30 -14.08 32.84 -17.09
C ALA A 30 -15.00 32.03 -18.02
N ASP A 31 -15.64 30.97 -17.54
CA ASP A 31 -16.62 30.16 -18.30
C ASP A 31 -17.80 31.03 -18.75
N GLN A 32 -18.33 31.87 -17.86
CA GLN A 32 -19.43 32.78 -18.20
C GLN A 32 -19.02 33.78 -19.29
N LEU A 33 -17.83 34.38 -19.21
CA LEU A 33 -17.33 35.30 -20.23
C LEU A 33 -17.10 34.59 -21.58
N ILE A 34 -16.56 33.37 -21.57
CA ILE A 34 -16.38 32.56 -22.78
C ILE A 34 -17.73 32.25 -23.42
N ARG A 35 -18.75 31.85 -22.64
CA ARG A 35 -20.11 31.57 -23.15
C ARG A 35 -20.79 32.81 -23.71
N ASN A 36 -20.72 33.92 -22.97
CA ASN A 36 -21.26 35.20 -23.42
C ASN A 36 -20.63 35.64 -24.75
N PHE A 37 -19.32 35.41 -24.91
CA PHE A 37 -18.64 35.66 -26.17
C PHE A 37 -19.17 34.73 -27.27
N GLU A 38 -19.25 33.42 -27.05
CA GLU A 38 -19.77 32.44 -28.02
C GLU A 38 -21.19 32.77 -28.53
N GLU A 39 -22.04 33.35 -27.68
CA GLU A 39 -23.44 33.69 -28.00
C GLU A 39 -23.61 34.95 -28.87
N LYS A 40 -22.65 35.89 -28.86
CA LYS A 40 -22.80 37.20 -29.51
C LYS A 40 -22.77 37.16 -31.04
N GLY A 41 -22.19 36.12 -31.63
CA GLY A 41 -22.09 35.94 -33.08
C GLY A 41 -21.26 37.03 -33.79
N GLY A 42 -21.01 36.84 -35.10
CA GLY A 42 -20.29 37.82 -35.92
C GLY A 42 -18.78 37.92 -35.66
N HIS A 43 -18.18 36.92 -35.01
CA HIS A 43 -16.75 36.88 -34.68
C HIS A 43 -15.87 36.56 -35.89
N THR A 44 -14.63 37.06 -35.89
CA THR A 44 -13.65 36.66 -36.89
C THR A 44 -13.13 35.25 -36.58
N LEU A 45 -12.59 34.55 -37.59
CA LEU A 45 -11.95 33.24 -37.37
C LEU A 45 -10.85 33.30 -36.30
N TYR A 46 -10.12 34.42 -36.22
CA TYR A 46 -9.10 34.62 -35.18
C TYR A 46 -9.72 34.63 -33.78
N ASP A 47 -10.85 35.31 -33.59
CA ASP A 47 -11.49 35.43 -32.28
C ASP A 47 -12.12 34.09 -31.86
N ILE A 48 -12.66 33.33 -32.81
CA ILE A 48 -13.17 31.96 -32.57
C ILE A 48 -12.04 31.05 -32.09
N VAL A 49 -10.92 31.04 -32.80
CA VAL A 49 -9.74 30.24 -32.46
C VAL A 49 -9.17 30.63 -31.09
N LEU A 50 -9.10 31.92 -30.78
CA LEU A 50 -8.67 32.43 -29.48
C LEU A 50 -9.66 32.02 -28.36
N CYS A 51 -10.96 32.13 -28.60
CA CYS A 51 -12.00 31.71 -27.66
C CYS A 51 -11.89 30.21 -27.35
N HIS A 52 -11.76 29.37 -28.38
CA HIS A 52 -11.56 27.93 -28.22
C HIS A 52 -10.26 27.58 -27.49
N LEU A 53 -9.18 28.34 -27.70
CA LEU A 53 -7.93 28.16 -26.94
C LEU A 53 -8.13 28.43 -25.44
N LEU A 54 -8.84 29.50 -25.08
CA LEU A 54 -9.17 29.80 -23.68
C LEU A 54 -10.13 28.77 -23.08
N LYS A 55 -11.06 28.25 -23.89
CA LYS A 55 -11.94 27.14 -23.50
C LYS A 55 -11.17 25.85 -23.27
N CYS A 56 -10.18 25.53 -24.10
CA CYS A 56 -9.26 24.42 -23.86
C CYS A 56 -8.51 24.60 -22.53
N GLU A 57 -8.04 25.82 -22.24
CA GLU A 57 -7.41 26.12 -20.95
C GLU A 57 -8.40 25.89 -19.79
N LEU A 58 -9.58 26.50 -19.80
CA LEU A 58 -10.62 26.27 -18.78
C LEU A 58 -10.89 24.78 -18.54
N LEU A 59 -11.08 24.00 -19.61
CA LEU A 59 -11.33 22.56 -19.54
C LEU A 59 -10.15 21.81 -18.93
N SER A 60 -8.90 22.16 -19.26
CA SER A 60 -7.70 21.59 -18.62
C SER A 60 -7.67 21.88 -17.12
N TRP A 61 -8.00 23.10 -16.70
CA TRP A 61 -8.02 23.48 -15.29
C TRP A 61 -9.13 22.78 -14.50
N ARG A 62 -10.23 22.38 -15.17
CA ARG A 62 -11.29 21.50 -14.63
C ARG A 62 -10.96 20.01 -14.74
N GLY A 63 -9.84 19.63 -15.35
CA GLY A 63 -9.41 18.22 -15.51
C GLY A 63 -10.12 17.46 -16.64
N LEU A 64 -10.83 18.15 -17.54
CA LEU A 64 -11.60 17.57 -18.64
C LEU A 64 -10.72 17.31 -19.88
N HIS A 65 -9.61 16.59 -19.69
CA HIS A 65 -8.56 16.43 -20.70
C HIS A 65 -9.05 15.77 -22.01
N ARG A 66 -10.02 14.85 -21.95
CA ARG A 66 -10.61 14.25 -23.15
C ARG A 66 -11.31 15.28 -24.03
N ASP A 67 -12.02 16.22 -23.40
CA ASP A 67 -12.75 17.27 -24.11
C ASP A 67 -11.78 18.32 -24.67
N VAL A 68 -10.68 18.60 -23.96
CA VAL A 68 -9.57 19.41 -24.48
C VAL A 68 -9.01 18.81 -25.76
N VAL A 69 -8.70 17.50 -25.79
CA VAL A 69 -8.16 16.86 -27.00
C VAL A 69 -9.13 17.01 -28.18
N LYS A 70 -10.42 16.72 -27.99
CA LYS A 70 -11.43 16.84 -29.05
C LYS A 70 -11.56 18.28 -29.56
N LEU A 71 -11.68 19.24 -28.65
CA LEU A 71 -11.84 20.65 -29.01
C LEU A 71 -10.57 21.19 -29.69
N ALA A 72 -9.40 20.85 -29.18
CA ALA A 72 -8.13 21.29 -29.75
C ALA A 72 -7.89 20.68 -31.14
N GLU A 73 -8.26 19.42 -31.38
CA GLU A 73 -8.19 18.81 -32.72
C GLU A 73 -9.06 19.55 -33.75
N GLN A 74 -10.30 19.87 -33.37
CA GLN A 74 -11.20 20.64 -34.22
C GLN A 74 -10.66 22.05 -34.47
N THR A 75 -10.28 22.74 -33.39
CA THR A 75 -9.79 24.12 -33.45
C THR A 75 -8.48 24.22 -34.21
N TYR A 76 -7.63 23.19 -34.15
CA TYR A 76 -6.40 23.16 -34.94
C TYR A 76 -6.72 23.17 -36.43
N LYS A 77 -7.67 22.34 -36.90
CA LYS A 77 -8.11 22.33 -38.31
C LYS A 77 -8.66 23.67 -38.75
N GLU A 78 -9.46 24.32 -37.91
CA GLU A 78 -10.00 25.66 -38.17
C GLU A 78 -8.89 26.74 -38.23
N SER A 79 -7.92 26.66 -37.32
CA SER A 79 -6.83 27.63 -37.23
C SER A 79 -5.86 27.59 -38.42
N LEU A 80 -5.80 26.48 -39.17
CA LEU A 80 -5.07 26.41 -40.45
C LEU A 80 -5.62 27.41 -41.49
N GLY A 81 -6.90 27.78 -41.40
CA GLY A 81 -7.52 28.79 -42.26
C GLY A 81 -6.95 30.21 -42.07
N LEU A 82 -6.22 30.45 -40.96
CA LEU A 82 -5.50 31.70 -40.69
C LEU A 82 -4.07 31.69 -41.28
N GLY A 83 -3.65 30.61 -41.95
CA GLY A 83 -2.26 30.38 -42.35
C GLY A 83 -1.37 29.96 -41.17
N LYS A 84 -0.05 29.91 -41.36
CA LYS A 84 0.88 29.60 -40.25
C LYS A 84 0.85 30.74 -39.22
N ASN A 85 0.35 30.47 -38.03
CA ASN A 85 0.19 31.47 -36.96
C ASN A 85 0.51 30.88 -35.58
N ILE A 86 0.73 31.75 -34.60
CA ILE A 86 1.11 31.36 -33.24
C ILE A 86 -0.03 30.67 -32.47
N LEU A 87 -1.30 31.01 -32.71
CA LEU A 87 -2.44 30.36 -32.06
C LEU A 87 -2.53 28.87 -32.41
N SER A 88 -2.16 28.51 -33.65
CA SER A 88 -2.09 27.12 -34.09
C SER A 88 -1.04 26.33 -33.30
N VAL A 89 0.10 26.97 -32.98
CA VAL A 89 1.11 26.38 -32.09
C VAL A 89 0.51 26.20 -30.70
N ASP A 90 -0.09 27.24 -30.12
CA ASP A 90 -0.65 27.18 -28.77
C ASP A 90 -1.75 26.10 -28.63
N ILE A 91 -2.58 25.90 -29.65
CA ILE A 91 -3.58 24.82 -29.67
C ILE A 91 -2.92 23.44 -29.67
N LEU A 92 -1.88 23.23 -30.50
CA LEU A 92 -1.13 21.97 -30.49
C LEU A 92 -0.47 21.72 -29.13
N LEU A 93 0.07 22.75 -28.49
CA LEU A 93 0.66 22.62 -27.15
C LEU A 93 -0.38 22.29 -26.08
N ARG A 94 -1.58 22.89 -26.12
CA ARG A 94 -2.68 22.53 -25.22
C ARG A 94 -3.20 21.12 -25.46
N MET A 95 -3.27 20.70 -26.73
CA MET A 95 -3.61 19.32 -27.07
C MET A 95 -2.57 18.35 -26.51
N ALA A 96 -1.28 18.62 -26.72
CA ALA A 96 -0.18 17.82 -26.19
C ALA A 96 -0.23 17.74 -24.65
N ASP A 97 -0.47 18.85 -23.97
CA ASP A 97 -0.62 18.88 -22.51
C ASP A 97 -1.77 17.98 -22.03
N ALA A 98 -2.93 18.04 -22.68
CA ALA A 98 -4.04 17.14 -22.36
C ALA A 98 -3.72 15.66 -22.66
N LEU A 99 -2.92 15.38 -23.71
CA LEU A 99 -2.46 14.02 -24.04
C LEU A 99 -1.48 13.45 -23.00
N VAL A 100 -0.71 14.29 -22.29
CA VAL A 100 0.11 13.88 -21.13
C VAL A 100 -0.77 13.27 -20.03
N TRP A 101 -1.90 13.90 -19.75
CA TRP A 101 -2.84 13.44 -18.73
C TRP A 101 -3.73 12.27 -19.20
N HIS A 102 -4.00 12.19 -20.50
CA HIS A 102 -4.77 11.09 -21.11
C HIS A 102 -3.92 9.85 -21.47
N LYS A 103 -2.59 9.92 -21.31
CA LYS A 103 -1.62 8.82 -21.52
C LYS A 103 -1.61 8.23 -22.94
N GLN A 104 -1.73 9.08 -23.97
CA GLN A 104 -1.60 8.66 -25.38
C GLN A 104 -0.22 9.07 -25.93
N SER A 105 0.82 8.28 -25.65
CA SER A 105 2.23 8.61 -25.96
C SER A 105 2.50 8.86 -27.44
N ASP A 106 1.93 8.05 -28.32
CA ASP A 106 2.21 8.12 -29.76
C ASP A 106 1.66 9.42 -30.35
N LYS A 107 0.40 9.71 -30.03
CA LYS A 107 -0.26 10.96 -30.42
C LYS A 107 0.40 12.18 -29.78
N LEU A 108 0.87 12.06 -28.54
CA LEU A 108 1.63 13.11 -27.87
C LEU A 108 2.91 13.45 -28.65
N HIS A 109 3.69 12.43 -29.03
CA HIS A 109 4.93 12.61 -29.78
C HIS A 109 4.70 13.37 -31.09
N ASP A 110 3.72 12.91 -31.89
CA ASP A 110 3.38 13.52 -33.17
C ASP A 110 2.89 14.97 -33.00
N THR A 111 2.08 15.22 -31.98
CA THR A 111 1.55 16.57 -31.68
C THR A 111 2.67 17.53 -31.29
N ILE A 112 3.59 17.10 -30.42
CA ILE A 112 4.76 17.90 -30.02
C ILE A 112 5.60 18.23 -31.26
N LYS A 113 5.85 17.24 -32.12
CA LYS A 113 6.65 17.40 -33.33
C LYS A 113 6.01 18.42 -34.29
N GLN A 114 4.71 18.29 -34.55
CA GLN A 114 3.97 19.25 -35.38
C GLN A 114 4.03 20.67 -34.81
N GLY A 115 3.84 20.83 -33.49
CA GLY A 115 3.94 22.13 -32.82
C GLY A 115 5.33 22.74 -32.95
N GLN A 116 6.38 21.94 -32.81
CA GLN A 116 7.76 22.38 -32.95
C GLN A 116 8.11 22.80 -34.39
N GLU A 117 7.71 22.02 -35.38
CA GLU A 117 7.93 22.34 -36.80
C GLU A 117 7.21 23.63 -37.21
N LEU A 118 5.97 23.80 -36.73
CA LEU A 118 5.21 25.01 -36.98
C LEU A 118 5.84 26.24 -36.32
N LEU A 119 6.27 26.13 -35.06
CA LEU A 119 6.94 27.22 -34.34
C LEU A 119 8.23 27.66 -35.06
N LYS A 120 9.05 26.70 -35.54
CA LYS A 120 10.27 26.98 -36.31
C LYS A 120 10.00 27.70 -37.63
N ALA A 121 8.81 27.50 -38.22
CA ALA A 121 8.42 28.11 -39.48
C ALA A 121 7.87 29.53 -39.34
N LEU A 122 7.65 30.03 -38.12
CA LEU A 122 7.22 31.41 -37.86
C LEU A 122 8.43 32.37 -37.84
N PRO A 123 8.26 33.66 -38.21
CA PRO A 123 9.34 34.65 -38.15
C PRO A 123 9.92 34.76 -36.73
N GLN A 124 11.24 34.64 -36.59
CA GLN A 124 11.95 34.64 -35.30
C GLN A 124 12.13 36.04 -34.68
N GLU A 125 11.39 37.05 -35.15
CA GLU A 125 11.49 38.44 -34.69
C GLU A 125 10.79 38.69 -33.32
N LEU A 126 10.22 37.65 -32.70
CA LEU A 126 9.57 37.67 -31.37
C LEU A 126 10.39 36.85 -30.36
N SER A 127 11.43 37.45 -29.77
CA SER A 127 12.40 36.72 -28.95
C SER A 127 11.82 36.12 -27.66
N ALA A 128 10.83 36.76 -27.02
CA ALA A 128 10.24 36.28 -25.77
C ALA A 128 9.11 35.25 -25.98
N ASP A 129 8.16 35.53 -26.88
CA ASP A 129 7.04 34.63 -27.16
C ASP A 129 7.52 33.29 -27.75
N TYR A 130 8.52 33.34 -28.64
CA TYR A 130 9.13 32.13 -29.19
C TYR A 130 9.76 31.29 -28.07
N LYS A 131 10.58 31.90 -27.20
CA LYS A 131 11.22 31.22 -26.07
C LYS A 131 10.19 30.61 -25.10
N GLN A 132 9.06 31.28 -24.90
CA GLN A 132 8.00 30.73 -24.04
C GLN A 132 7.42 29.43 -24.61
N ARG A 133 7.12 29.38 -25.93
CA ARG A 133 6.61 28.16 -26.57
C ARG A 133 7.69 27.09 -26.69
N GLU A 134 8.94 27.49 -26.92
CA GLU A 134 10.08 26.58 -26.92
C GLU A 134 10.25 25.91 -25.55
N ALA A 135 10.17 26.69 -24.46
CA ALA A 135 10.18 26.16 -23.11
C ALA A 135 9.02 25.18 -22.87
N TYR A 136 7.81 25.51 -23.33
CA TYR A 136 6.66 24.63 -23.16
C TYR A 136 6.78 23.32 -23.98
N ILE A 137 7.32 23.39 -25.20
CA ILE A 137 7.65 22.21 -26.00
C ILE A 137 8.67 21.33 -25.26
N ALA A 138 9.73 21.94 -24.70
CA ALA A 138 10.71 21.20 -23.91
C ALA A 138 10.09 20.54 -22.68
N TYR A 139 9.19 21.23 -21.98
CA TYR A 139 8.41 20.65 -20.88
C TYR A 139 7.58 19.43 -21.32
N LEU A 140 6.85 19.53 -22.44
CA LEU A 140 6.05 18.43 -22.97
C LEU A 140 6.91 17.24 -23.42
N LYS A 141 8.08 17.50 -24.02
CA LYS A 141 9.07 16.46 -24.33
C LYS A 141 9.57 15.76 -23.08
N GLY A 142 9.83 16.50 -22.00
CA GLY A 142 10.19 15.92 -20.71
C GLY A 142 9.18 14.87 -20.24
N TRP A 143 7.89 15.16 -20.34
CA TRP A 143 6.82 14.21 -20.02
C TRP A 143 6.73 13.03 -20.99
N PHE A 144 6.93 13.26 -22.29
CA PHE A 144 7.00 12.17 -23.27
C PHE A 144 8.12 11.18 -22.91
N TYR A 145 9.32 11.66 -22.57
CA TYR A 145 10.43 10.81 -22.16
C TYR A 145 10.19 10.12 -20.81
N ILE A 146 9.41 10.70 -19.89
CA ILE A 146 8.93 9.97 -18.71
C ILE A 146 8.08 8.75 -19.12
N PHE A 147 7.21 8.86 -20.12
CA PHE A 147 6.34 7.76 -20.53
C PHE A 147 7.07 6.59 -21.17
N ILE A 148 8.15 6.88 -21.89
CA ILE A 148 9.00 5.85 -22.48
C ILE A 148 10.17 5.43 -21.57
N ASP A 149 10.16 5.87 -20.30
CA ASP A 149 11.10 5.47 -19.24
C ASP A 149 12.56 5.94 -19.46
N GLU A 150 12.75 7.06 -20.15
CA GLU A 150 14.04 7.64 -20.55
C GLU A 150 14.42 8.81 -19.62
N ALA A 151 15.07 8.50 -18.50
CA ALA A 151 15.31 9.46 -17.41
C ALA A 151 16.25 10.62 -17.78
N GLU A 152 17.30 10.35 -18.55
CA GLU A 152 18.32 11.34 -18.89
C GLU A 152 17.75 12.39 -19.84
N GLN A 153 17.08 11.95 -20.90
CA GLN A 153 16.41 12.79 -21.89
C GLN A 153 15.27 13.58 -21.24
N ALA A 154 14.50 12.97 -20.33
CA ALA A 154 13.48 13.68 -19.58
C ALA A 154 14.08 14.83 -18.76
N LEU A 155 15.17 14.58 -18.02
CA LEU A 155 15.88 15.59 -17.24
C LEU A 155 16.48 16.70 -18.11
N GLU A 156 17.09 16.34 -19.25
CA GLU A 156 17.64 17.31 -20.19
C GLU A 156 16.56 18.30 -20.65
N HIS A 157 15.42 17.78 -21.09
CA HIS A 157 14.33 18.59 -21.59
C HIS A 157 13.66 19.44 -20.50
N PHE A 158 13.45 18.91 -19.28
CA PHE A 158 12.92 19.72 -18.19
C PHE A 158 13.90 20.80 -17.71
N LYS A 159 15.22 20.52 -17.70
CA LYS A 159 16.25 21.53 -17.38
C LYS A 159 16.32 22.61 -18.44
N HIS A 160 16.20 22.25 -19.71
CA HIS A 160 16.15 23.22 -20.80
C HIS A 160 14.90 24.12 -20.68
N SER A 161 13.73 23.53 -20.43
CA SER A 161 12.50 24.27 -20.12
C SER A 161 12.67 25.21 -18.92
N LEU A 162 13.29 24.74 -17.84
CA LEU A 162 13.56 25.55 -16.65
C LEU A 162 14.44 26.75 -16.97
N ALA A 163 15.56 26.55 -17.67
CA ALA A 163 16.51 27.62 -17.99
C ALA A 163 15.86 28.73 -18.83
N LEU A 164 15.04 28.36 -19.83
CA LEU A 164 14.30 29.32 -20.65
C LEU A 164 13.27 30.11 -19.83
N ARG A 165 12.56 29.45 -18.91
CA ARG A 165 11.55 30.09 -18.04
C ARG A 165 12.17 31.01 -17.00
N GLU A 166 13.34 30.66 -16.48
CA GLU A 166 14.16 31.52 -15.60
C GLU A 166 14.63 32.77 -16.35
N GLU A 167 15.09 32.65 -17.60
CA GLU A 167 15.47 33.79 -18.43
C GLU A 167 14.29 34.75 -18.67
N LEU A 168 13.09 34.21 -18.87
CA LEU A 168 11.86 34.97 -19.09
C LEU A 168 11.24 35.55 -17.81
N SER A 169 11.80 35.26 -16.63
CA SER A 169 11.22 35.62 -15.32
C SER A 169 9.76 35.14 -15.14
N ASN A 170 9.38 34.02 -15.76
CA ASN A 170 8.01 33.50 -15.71
C ASN A 170 7.82 32.54 -14.52
N GLN A 171 7.60 33.12 -13.33
CA GLN A 171 7.47 32.39 -12.05
C GLN A 171 6.44 31.25 -12.09
N LYS A 172 5.26 31.49 -12.69
CA LYS A 172 4.19 30.48 -12.81
C LYS A 172 4.65 29.23 -13.55
N GLU A 173 5.45 29.41 -14.59
CA GLU A 173 5.91 28.31 -15.43
C GLU A 173 7.18 27.63 -14.89
N ILE A 174 8.02 28.33 -14.12
CA ILE A 174 9.18 27.73 -13.45
C ILE A 174 8.76 26.55 -12.57
N PHE A 175 7.66 26.72 -11.82
CA PHE A 175 7.05 25.66 -11.02
C PHE A 175 6.85 24.36 -11.83
N MET A 176 6.29 24.46 -13.04
CA MET A 176 5.98 23.28 -13.87
C MET A 176 7.23 22.49 -14.25
N SER A 177 8.32 23.18 -14.60
CA SER A 177 9.60 22.53 -14.93
C SER A 177 10.21 21.84 -13.70
N LEU A 178 10.16 22.49 -12.54
CA LEU A 178 10.68 21.91 -11.28
C LEU A 178 9.89 20.67 -10.86
N ILE A 179 8.57 20.68 -11.01
CA ILE A 179 7.74 19.50 -10.81
C ILE A 179 8.15 18.38 -11.77
N GLY A 180 8.32 18.67 -13.07
CA GLY A 180 8.80 17.67 -14.03
C GLY A 180 10.11 16.99 -13.61
N ILE A 181 11.11 17.79 -13.19
CA ILE A 181 12.39 17.28 -12.66
C ILE A 181 12.17 16.43 -11.39
N SER A 182 11.30 16.89 -10.48
CA SER A 182 10.95 16.17 -9.27
C SER A 182 10.30 14.80 -9.57
N TRP A 183 9.45 14.71 -10.60
CA TRP A 183 8.86 13.44 -11.05
C TRP A 183 9.91 12.47 -11.60
N VAL A 184 10.87 12.95 -12.40
CA VAL A 184 11.96 12.09 -12.88
C VAL A 184 12.75 11.50 -11.71
N HIS A 185 13.12 12.34 -10.73
CA HIS A 185 13.83 11.86 -9.55
C HIS A 185 13.02 10.85 -8.74
N LEU A 186 11.73 11.11 -8.53
CA LEU A 186 10.86 10.20 -7.78
C LEU A 186 10.65 8.86 -8.49
N PHE A 187 10.28 8.88 -9.77
CA PHE A 187 9.76 7.69 -10.46
C PHE A 187 10.79 6.93 -11.29
N LEU A 188 11.82 7.60 -11.83
CA LEU A 188 12.82 6.95 -12.69
C LEU A 188 14.12 6.68 -11.94
N ASN A 189 14.55 7.64 -11.11
CA ASN A 189 15.81 7.52 -10.37
C ASN A 189 15.64 6.96 -8.95
N SER A 190 14.40 6.86 -8.44
CA SER A 190 14.08 6.49 -7.05
C SER A 190 14.84 7.33 -6.00
N ASP A 191 15.05 8.61 -6.29
CA ASP A 191 15.76 9.55 -5.42
C ASP A 191 14.75 10.49 -4.75
N TYR A 192 14.25 10.05 -3.59
CA TYR A 192 13.20 10.74 -2.84
C TYR A 192 13.64 12.10 -2.31
N ASP A 193 14.90 12.24 -1.89
CA ASP A 193 15.42 13.49 -1.34
C ASP A 193 15.61 14.57 -2.41
N ARG A 194 16.16 14.22 -3.59
CA ARG A 194 16.20 15.16 -4.72
C ARG A 194 14.78 15.51 -5.16
N ALA A 195 13.89 14.53 -5.25
CA ALA A 195 12.50 14.78 -5.61
C ALA A 195 11.85 15.78 -4.66
N LEU A 196 12.03 15.62 -3.34
CA LEU A 196 11.49 16.52 -2.33
C LEU A 196 12.09 17.93 -2.45
N ARG A 197 13.42 18.07 -2.57
CA ARG A 197 14.07 19.38 -2.73
C ARG A 197 13.53 20.17 -3.92
N PHE A 198 13.34 19.50 -5.07
CA PHE A 198 12.75 20.16 -6.24
C PHE A 198 11.27 20.52 -6.03
N SER A 199 10.50 19.68 -5.32
CA SER A 199 9.11 20.00 -4.95
C SER A 199 9.01 21.17 -3.97
N GLU A 200 9.90 21.27 -2.99
CA GLU A 200 9.97 22.40 -2.05
C GLU A 200 10.32 23.71 -2.76
N ARG A 201 11.31 23.67 -3.67
CA ARG A 201 11.63 24.82 -4.52
C ARG A 201 10.43 25.21 -5.39
N ALA A 202 9.71 24.24 -5.95
CA ALA A 202 8.51 24.50 -6.73
C ALA A 202 7.41 25.16 -5.89
N ARG A 203 7.21 24.72 -4.64
CA ARG A 203 6.19 25.30 -3.73
C ARG A 203 6.36 26.80 -3.54
N VAL A 204 7.59 27.31 -3.41
CA VAL A 204 7.85 28.75 -3.27
C VAL A 204 7.26 29.53 -4.46
N PHE A 205 7.53 29.08 -5.68
CA PHE A 205 6.95 29.69 -6.89
C PHE A 205 5.42 29.51 -6.98
N ALA A 206 4.90 28.39 -6.48
CA ALA A 206 3.46 28.17 -6.40
C ALA A 206 2.79 29.19 -5.48
N GLU A 207 3.35 29.45 -4.29
CA GLU A 207 2.86 30.43 -3.33
C GLU A 207 2.96 31.87 -3.86
N GLU A 208 4.09 32.23 -4.45
CA GLU A 208 4.30 33.54 -5.09
C GLU A 208 3.32 33.79 -6.25
N SER A 209 2.87 32.74 -6.94
CA SER A 209 1.95 32.86 -8.07
C SER A 209 0.55 33.36 -7.68
N GLY A 210 0.14 33.16 -6.43
CA GLY A 210 -1.23 33.38 -5.95
C GLY A 210 -2.31 32.50 -6.62
N ASN A 211 -1.91 31.59 -7.50
CA ASN A 211 -2.83 30.80 -8.30
C ASN A 211 -3.24 29.53 -7.54
N LYS A 212 -4.54 29.41 -7.23
CA LYS A 212 -5.08 28.33 -6.39
C LYS A 212 -4.79 26.93 -6.94
N TRP A 213 -4.90 26.75 -8.26
CA TRP A 213 -4.63 25.44 -8.88
C TRP A 213 -3.16 25.04 -8.73
N ILE A 214 -2.24 25.97 -9.00
CA ILE A 214 -0.79 25.72 -8.88
C ILE A 214 -0.42 25.40 -7.42
N ILE A 215 -0.99 26.15 -6.46
CA ILE A 215 -0.82 25.89 -5.03
C ILE A 215 -1.33 24.49 -4.67
N ALA A 216 -2.55 24.14 -5.07
CA ALA A 216 -3.12 22.82 -4.81
C ALA A 216 -2.29 21.68 -5.43
N TYR A 217 -1.84 21.86 -6.67
CA TYR A 217 -0.99 20.88 -7.35
C TYR A 217 0.39 20.72 -6.68
N SER A 218 0.92 21.81 -6.09
CA SER A 218 2.14 21.73 -5.27
C SER A 218 1.94 20.85 -4.04
N PHE A 219 0.78 20.96 -3.36
CA PHE A 219 0.43 20.11 -2.24
C PHE A 219 0.28 18.64 -2.65
N THR A 220 -0.38 18.35 -3.78
CA THR A 220 -0.45 16.98 -4.33
C THR A 220 0.94 16.39 -4.52
N ASN A 221 1.82 17.19 -5.13
CA ASN A 221 3.17 16.73 -5.43
C ASN A 221 3.94 16.44 -4.15
N MET A 222 3.94 17.37 -3.20
CA MET A 222 4.63 17.15 -1.92
C MET A 222 4.04 15.97 -1.15
N ALA A 223 2.71 15.82 -1.12
CA ALA A 223 2.04 14.70 -0.47
C ALA A 223 2.58 13.36 -1.01
N ILE A 224 2.66 13.20 -2.33
CA ILE A 224 3.21 11.99 -2.96
C ILE A 224 4.67 11.73 -2.51
N LYS A 225 5.50 12.77 -2.36
CA LYS A 225 6.91 12.59 -1.95
C LYS A 225 7.02 12.22 -0.48
N HIS A 226 6.20 12.84 0.39
CA HIS A 226 6.12 12.45 1.81
C HIS A 226 5.61 11.02 1.96
N PHE A 227 4.56 10.62 1.22
CA PHE A 227 4.11 9.23 1.20
C PHE A 227 5.20 8.26 0.73
N ALA A 228 5.95 8.61 -0.33
CA ALA A 228 7.05 7.79 -0.81
C ALA A 228 8.21 7.66 0.20
N LYS A 229 8.44 8.70 1.02
CA LYS A 229 9.46 8.70 2.09
C LYS A 229 8.97 8.05 3.40
N GLY A 230 7.70 7.67 3.48
CA GLY A 230 7.08 7.10 4.69
C GLY A 230 6.59 8.14 5.71
N ASP A 231 6.69 9.44 5.43
CA ASP A 231 6.10 10.50 6.27
C ASP A 231 4.60 10.64 5.99
N LEU A 232 3.85 9.62 6.41
CA LEU A 232 2.44 9.48 6.06
C LEU A 232 1.58 10.61 6.66
N ASN A 233 1.89 11.06 7.89
CA ASN A 233 1.15 12.15 8.55
C ASN A 233 1.23 13.45 7.76
N ARG A 234 2.43 13.86 7.36
CA ARG A 234 2.61 15.07 6.56
C ARG A 234 1.98 14.91 5.18
N GLY A 235 2.11 13.72 4.58
CA GLY A 235 1.47 13.37 3.32
C GLY A 235 -0.06 13.53 3.36
N PHE A 236 -0.72 13.01 4.40
CA PHE A 236 -2.17 13.14 4.57
C PHE A 236 -2.61 14.60 4.71
N MET A 237 -1.95 15.36 5.58
CA MET A 237 -2.24 16.79 5.77
C MET A 237 -2.15 17.57 4.45
N LEU A 238 -1.06 17.39 3.69
CA LEU A 238 -0.88 18.05 2.40
C LEU A 238 -1.92 17.59 1.38
N SER A 239 -2.27 16.30 1.38
CA SER A 239 -3.31 15.77 0.50
C SER A 239 -4.68 16.37 0.79
N GLU A 240 -5.05 16.54 2.06
CA GLU A 240 -6.31 17.18 2.49
C GLU A 240 -6.38 18.66 2.07
N GLN A 241 -5.28 19.40 2.21
CA GLN A 241 -5.17 20.79 1.75
C GLN A 241 -5.39 20.91 0.23
N GLY A 242 -4.71 20.06 -0.56
CA GLY A 242 -4.89 20.03 -2.02
C GLY A 242 -6.30 19.60 -2.42
N LEU A 243 -6.84 18.57 -1.78
CA LEU A 243 -8.18 18.03 -2.03
C LEU A 243 -9.26 19.10 -1.81
N THR A 244 -9.14 19.91 -0.75
CA THR A 244 -10.09 20.99 -0.44
C THR A 244 -10.16 21.99 -1.60
N ILE A 245 -9.00 22.46 -2.07
CA ILE A 245 -8.93 23.44 -3.16
C ILE A 245 -9.42 22.82 -4.48
N PHE A 246 -9.10 21.56 -4.79
CA PHE A 246 -9.57 20.92 -6.02
C PHE A 246 -11.07 20.63 -6.02
N ASN A 247 -11.69 20.41 -4.86
CA ASN A 247 -13.15 20.38 -4.76
C ASN A 247 -13.76 21.76 -5.08
N ASP A 248 -13.20 22.85 -4.52
CA ASP A 248 -13.66 24.21 -4.83
C ASP A 248 -13.50 24.57 -6.32
N LEU A 249 -12.44 24.07 -6.96
CA LEU A 249 -12.21 24.24 -8.40
C LEU A 249 -13.00 23.26 -9.28
N ASN A 250 -13.79 22.36 -8.68
CA ASN A 250 -14.55 21.30 -9.34
C ASN A 250 -13.67 20.42 -10.28
N ASN A 251 -12.42 20.16 -9.89
CA ASN A 251 -11.49 19.33 -10.66
C ASN A 251 -11.58 17.86 -10.21
N LYS A 252 -12.55 17.13 -10.77
CA LYS A 252 -12.78 15.71 -10.46
C LYS A 252 -11.55 14.83 -10.67
N PHE A 253 -10.75 15.11 -11.70
CA PHE A 253 -9.53 14.36 -12.01
C PHE A 253 -8.53 14.42 -10.85
N MET A 254 -8.22 15.63 -10.37
CA MET A 254 -7.28 15.82 -9.27
C MET A 254 -7.83 15.28 -7.95
N VAL A 255 -9.14 15.43 -7.70
CA VAL A 255 -9.83 14.82 -6.55
C VAL A 255 -9.62 13.30 -6.52
N ALA A 256 -9.87 12.61 -7.64
CA ALA A 256 -9.69 11.16 -7.73
C ALA A 256 -8.22 10.75 -7.54
N LEU A 257 -7.27 11.51 -8.10
CA LEU A 257 -5.84 11.27 -7.91
C LEU A 257 -5.42 11.39 -6.43
N HIS A 258 -5.90 12.42 -5.73
CA HIS A 258 -5.65 12.60 -4.29
C HIS A 258 -6.18 11.42 -3.47
N ILE A 259 -7.44 11.06 -3.70
CA ILE A 259 -8.09 9.97 -2.97
C ILE A 259 -7.35 8.65 -3.21
N THR A 260 -6.89 8.38 -4.44
CA THR A 260 -6.14 7.16 -4.74
C THR A 260 -4.78 7.11 -4.05
N ASN A 261 -4.08 8.25 -3.97
CA ASN A 261 -2.81 8.33 -3.24
C ASN A 261 -3.01 8.16 -1.73
N MET A 262 -4.09 8.72 -1.18
CA MET A 262 -4.48 8.47 0.22
C MET A 262 -4.83 7.00 0.46
N GLY A 263 -5.53 6.35 -0.48
CA GLY A 263 -5.81 4.92 -0.43
C GLY A 263 -4.55 4.07 -0.32
N GLN A 264 -3.54 4.35 -1.15
CA GLN A 264 -2.24 3.69 -1.04
C GLN A 264 -1.51 3.99 0.28
N ALA A 265 -1.63 5.21 0.80
CA ALA A 265 -1.05 5.57 2.09
C ALA A 265 -1.73 4.82 3.25
N TYR A 266 -3.06 4.65 3.22
CA TYR A 266 -3.79 3.81 4.18
C TYR A 266 -3.38 2.35 4.07
N MET A 267 -3.23 1.82 2.85
CA MET A 267 -2.74 0.45 2.64
C MET A 267 -1.35 0.25 3.26
N ARG A 268 -0.43 1.22 3.12
CA ARG A 268 0.89 1.17 3.76
C ARG A 268 0.84 1.17 5.28
N ARG A 269 -0.21 1.72 5.90
CA ARG A 269 -0.46 1.66 7.35
C ARG A 269 -1.16 0.39 7.81
N GLY A 270 -1.47 -0.55 6.91
CA GLY A 270 -2.34 -1.68 7.21
C GLY A 270 -3.81 -1.30 7.44
N GLU A 271 -4.22 -0.06 7.14
CA GLU A 271 -5.61 0.40 7.25
C GLU A 271 -6.41 -0.03 5.99
N PHE A 272 -6.45 -1.33 5.70
CA PHE A 272 -6.94 -1.88 4.43
C PHE A 272 -8.39 -1.50 4.09
N ASP A 273 -9.29 -1.48 5.07
CA ASP A 273 -10.69 -1.14 4.80
C ASP A 273 -10.89 0.35 4.48
N ARG A 274 -10.08 1.24 5.09
CA ARG A 274 -10.05 2.66 4.72
C ARG A 274 -9.41 2.85 3.35
N ALA A 275 -8.38 2.06 3.04
CA ALA A 275 -7.76 2.03 1.73
C ALA A 275 -8.76 1.64 0.64
N LEU A 276 -9.52 0.55 0.83
CA LEU A 276 -10.56 0.10 -0.10
C LEU A 276 -11.62 1.18 -0.33
N LYS A 277 -12.22 1.72 0.73
CA LYS A 277 -13.22 2.80 0.62
C LYS A 277 -12.71 4.03 -0.14
N ALA A 278 -11.45 4.40 0.07
CA ALA A 278 -10.83 5.49 -0.66
C ALA A 278 -10.69 5.13 -2.15
N VAL A 279 -10.12 3.97 -2.47
CA VAL A 279 -9.90 3.54 -3.87
C VAL A 279 -11.22 3.35 -4.61
N GLU A 280 -12.26 2.77 -3.99
CA GLU A 280 -13.61 2.64 -4.56
C GLU A 280 -14.20 4.01 -4.92
N ARG A 281 -14.09 4.99 -4.01
CA ARG A 281 -14.55 6.36 -4.28
C ARG A 281 -13.78 6.99 -5.45
N ALA A 282 -12.47 6.79 -5.51
CA ALA A 282 -11.66 7.29 -6.62
C ALA A 282 -12.03 6.62 -7.94
N MET A 283 -12.33 5.32 -7.92
CA MET A 283 -12.76 4.54 -9.07
C MET A 283 -14.08 5.08 -9.64
N THR A 284 -15.09 5.33 -8.80
CA THR A 284 -16.36 5.93 -9.24
C THR A 284 -16.13 7.26 -9.97
N ILE A 285 -15.28 8.13 -9.43
CA ILE A 285 -14.97 9.42 -10.06
C ILE A 285 -14.21 9.21 -11.39
N ALA A 286 -13.30 8.23 -11.44
CA ALA A 286 -12.54 7.89 -12.63
C ALA A 286 -13.44 7.35 -13.76
N GLU A 287 -14.43 6.53 -13.43
CA GLU A 287 -15.44 6.01 -14.36
C GLU A 287 -16.34 7.12 -14.89
N GLU A 288 -16.91 7.96 -14.01
CA GLU A 288 -17.71 9.13 -14.40
C GLU A 288 -16.95 10.06 -15.35
N SER A 289 -15.64 10.19 -15.14
CA SER A 289 -14.76 11.08 -15.90
C SER A 289 -14.10 10.40 -17.12
N GLY A 290 -14.29 9.09 -17.29
CA GLY A 290 -13.69 8.29 -18.37
C GLY A 290 -12.15 8.23 -18.35
N ILE A 291 -11.52 8.29 -17.18
CA ILE A 291 -10.06 8.30 -17.01
C ILE A 291 -9.54 6.86 -16.90
N LYS A 292 -9.40 6.18 -18.05
CA LYS A 292 -9.03 4.75 -18.11
C LYS A 292 -7.80 4.36 -17.30
N TRP A 293 -6.71 5.11 -17.39
CA TRP A 293 -5.47 4.75 -16.69
C TRP A 293 -5.64 4.82 -15.17
N LEU A 294 -6.50 5.71 -14.66
CA LEU A 294 -6.79 5.83 -13.24
C LEU A 294 -7.68 4.66 -12.77
N ILE A 295 -8.59 4.18 -13.61
CA ILE A 295 -9.34 2.95 -13.37
C ILE A 295 -8.38 1.76 -13.23
N GLY A 296 -7.45 1.61 -14.19
CA GLY A 296 -6.40 0.58 -14.10
C GLY A 296 -5.59 0.67 -12.82
N PHE A 297 -5.24 1.88 -12.38
CA PHE A 297 -4.51 2.12 -11.14
C PHE A 297 -5.34 1.79 -9.87
N CYS A 298 -6.66 2.04 -9.90
CA CYS A 298 -7.57 1.65 -8.83
C CYS A 298 -7.64 0.12 -8.73
N PHE A 299 -7.78 -0.59 -9.86
CA PHE A 299 -7.71 -2.06 -9.88
C PHE A 299 -6.41 -2.59 -9.31
N THR A 300 -5.24 -2.05 -9.69
CA THR A 300 -3.96 -2.44 -9.11
C THR A 300 -3.92 -2.21 -7.59
N SER A 301 -4.50 -1.11 -7.12
CA SER A 301 -4.51 -0.79 -5.69
C SER A 301 -5.41 -1.73 -4.89
N MET A 302 -6.62 -2.02 -5.39
CA MET A 302 -7.51 -3.01 -4.77
C MET A 302 -6.90 -4.41 -4.80
N ALA A 303 -6.29 -4.81 -5.92
CA ALA A 303 -5.62 -6.09 -6.07
C ALA A 303 -4.53 -6.30 -5.00
N ARG A 304 -3.69 -5.29 -4.78
CA ARG A 304 -2.68 -5.30 -3.70
C ARG A 304 -3.31 -5.42 -2.32
N ILE A 305 -4.38 -4.68 -2.05
CA ILE A 305 -5.07 -4.75 -0.75
C ILE A 305 -5.62 -6.16 -0.50
N HIS A 306 -6.31 -6.77 -1.47
CA HIS A 306 -6.81 -8.15 -1.35
C HIS A 306 -5.65 -9.15 -1.17
N THR A 307 -4.57 -8.99 -1.93
CA THR A 307 -3.36 -9.82 -1.80
C THR A 307 -2.75 -9.71 -0.41
N PHE A 308 -2.61 -8.50 0.15
CA PHE A 308 -2.10 -8.31 1.52
C PHE A 308 -3.03 -8.88 2.60
N LYS A 309 -4.35 -8.90 2.36
CA LYS A 309 -5.33 -9.59 3.22
C LYS A 309 -5.30 -11.12 3.06
N GLY A 310 -4.56 -11.63 2.08
CA GLY A 310 -4.45 -13.05 1.71
C GLY A 310 -5.56 -13.57 0.78
N ASP A 311 -6.45 -12.70 0.31
CA ASP A 311 -7.48 -13.01 -0.68
C ASP A 311 -6.88 -12.98 -2.10
N LEU A 312 -6.04 -13.97 -2.37
CA LEU A 312 -5.22 -14.02 -3.58
C LEU A 312 -6.05 -14.13 -4.86
N ASP A 313 -7.17 -14.86 -4.83
CA ASP A 313 -8.00 -15.07 -6.04
C ASP A 313 -8.65 -13.77 -6.52
N HIS A 314 -9.23 -12.99 -5.60
CA HIS A 314 -9.74 -11.66 -5.95
C HIS A 314 -8.60 -10.72 -6.35
N GLY A 315 -7.46 -10.78 -5.66
CA GLY A 315 -6.26 -10.00 -6.00
C GLY A 315 -5.80 -10.24 -7.43
N ILE A 316 -5.63 -11.51 -7.82
CA ILE A 316 -5.21 -11.95 -9.16
C ILE A 316 -6.21 -11.48 -10.23
N MET A 317 -7.50 -11.68 -10.02
CA MET A 317 -8.54 -11.22 -10.96
C MET A 317 -8.46 -9.70 -11.21
N LEU A 318 -8.27 -8.91 -10.14
CA LEU A 318 -8.16 -7.46 -10.23
C LEU A 318 -6.86 -7.03 -10.93
N PHE A 319 -5.74 -7.74 -10.72
CA PHE A 319 -4.50 -7.49 -11.48
C PHE A 319 -4.68 -7.77 -12.97
N GLU A 320 -5.37 -8.85 -13.37
CA GLU A 320 -5.65 -9.16 -14.78
C GLU A 320 -6.51 -8.08 -15.45
N GLN A 321 -7.50 -7.54 -14.74
CA GLN A 321 -8.30 -6.40 -15.20
C GLN A 321 -7.44 -5.14 -15.39
N ALA A 322 -6.55 -4.83 -14.45
CA ALA A 322 -5.61 -3.72 -14.58
C ALA A 322 -4.66 -3.92 -15.77
N LEU A 323 -4.11 -5.14 -15.92
CA LEU A 323 -3.20 -5.50 -17.01
C LEU A 323 -3.83 -5.28 -18.38
N THR A 324 -5.09 -5.67 -18.54
CA THR A 324 -5.87 -5.43 -19.78
C THR A 324 -5.94 -3.93 -20.11
N ILE A 325 -6.27 -3.09 -19.13
CA ILE A 325 -6.35 -1.64 -19.33
C ILE A 325 -4.98 -1.05 -19.72
N PHE A 326 -3.91 -1.43 -19.04
CA PHE A 326 -2.59 -0.87 -19.32
C PHE A 326 -1.98 -1.37 -20.63
N ASN A 327 -2.33 -2.59 -21.07
CA ASN A 327 -2.04 -3.09 -22.41
C ASN A 327 -2.79 -2.27 -23.48
N ASP A 328 -4.09 -2.04 -23.32
CA ASP A 328 -4.90 -1.21 -24.24
C ASP A 328 -4.37 0.22 -24.37
N LEU A 329 -3.80 0.76 -23.30
CA LEU A 329 -3.18 2.08 -23.26
C LEU A 329 -1.71 2.09 -23.71
N ASN A 330 -1.13 0.93 -24.01
CA ASN A 330 0.27 0.74 -24.39
C ASN A 330 1.27 1.33 -23.35
N ILE A 331 0.96 1.23 -22.06
CA ILE A 331 1.82 1.76 -21.00
C ILE A 331 2.70 0.64 -20.43
N LYS A 332 3.72 0.24 -21.20
CA LYS A 332 4.62 -0.91 -20.91
C LYS A 332 5.15 -0.96 -19.48
N ARG A 333 5.50 0.19 -18.89
CA ARG A 333 5.98 0.26 -17.51
C ARG A 333 4.94 -0.24 -16.49
N TRP A 334 3.68 0.14 -16.65
CA TRP A 334 2.62 -0.32 -15.74
C TRP A 334 2.28 -1.77 -15.98
N VAL A 335 2.33 -2.23 -17.24
CA VAL A 335 2.21 -3.65 -17.59
C VAL A 335 3.27 -4.47 -16.84
N ALA A 336 4.55 -4.08 -16.93
CA ALA A 336 5.62 -4.75 -16.20
C ALA A 336 5.39 -4.74 -14.68
N ASN A 337 5.09 -3.58 -14.08
CA ASN A 337 4.80 -3.49 -12.65
C ASN A 337 3.67 -4.42 -12.20
N ILE A 338 2.60 -4.54 -12.98
CA ILE A 338 1.48 -5.44 -12.68
C ILE A 338 1.88 -6.90 -12.83
N LEU A 339 2.68 -7.24 -13.85
CA LEU A 339 3.24 -8.58 -13.99
C LEU A 339 4.12 -8.97 -12.79
N ASN A 340 4.89 -8.03 -12.23
CA ASN A 340 5.63 -8.25 -11.01
C ASN A 340 4.72 -8.54 -9.81
N ASP A 341 3.70 -7.71 -9.60
CA ASP A 341 2.76 -7.90 -8.49
C ASP A 341 1.93 -9.20 -8.65
N LEU A 342 1.55 -9.53 -9.87
CA LEU A 342 0.85 -10.77 -10.21
C LEU A 342 1.75 -12.00 -10.00
N GLY A 343 3.03 -11.89 -10.36
CA GLY A 343 4.04 -12.91 -10.07
C GLY A 343 4.17 -13.16 -8.57
N GLU A 344 4.17 -12.11 -7.76
CA GLU A 344 4.15 -12.22 -6.30
C GLU A 344 2.87 -12.89 -5.79
N ALA A 345 1.69 -12.50 -6.28
CA ALA A 345 0.45 -13.15 -5.89
C ALA A 345 0.45 -14.65 -6.22
N TYR A 346 0.95 -15.04 -7.41
CA TYR A 346 1.11 -16.47 -7.76
C TYR A 346 2.14 -17.18 -6.89
N ARG A 347 3.26 -16.52 -6.55
CA ARG A 347 4.26 -17.07 -5.63
C ARG A 347 3.64 -17.36 -4.26
N GLN A 348 2.89 -16.40 -3.70
CA GLN A 348 2.20 -16.56 -2.42
C GLN A 348 1.18 -17.70 -2.45
N ARG A 349 0.52 -17.92 -3.60
CA ARG A 349 -0.38 -19.07 -3.82
C ARG A 349 0.34 -20.41 -4.02
N GLY A 350 1.67 -20.41 -4.16
CA GLY A 350 2.48 -21.59 -4.47
C GLY A 350 2.55 -21.97 -5.95
N GLU A 351 1.99 -21.15 -6.86
CA GLU A 351 2.00 -21.37 -8.31
C GLU A 351 3.27 -20.81 -8.96
N LEU A 352 4.42 -21.39 -8.62
CA LEU A 352 5.73 -20.90 -9.04
C LEU A 352 5.93 -20.81 -10.55
N ASP A 353 5.34 -21.73 -11.34
CA ASP A 353 5.47 -21.70 -12.80
C ASP A 353 4.79 -20.45 -13.41
N ARG A 354 3.59 -20.09 -12.93
CA ARG A 354 2.89 -18.88 -13.37
C ARG A 354 3.56 -17.61 -12.86
N ALA A 355 4.13 -17.67 -11.66
CA ALA A 355 4.95 -16.57 -11.14
C ALA A 355 6.15 -16.30 -12.06
N LEU A 356 6.88 -17.35 -12.46
CA LEU A 356 8.01 -17.24 -13.40
C LEU A 356 7.58 -16.65 -14.75
N GLU A 357 6.48 -17.14 -15.33
CA GLU A 357 5.95 -16.62 -16.61
C GLU A 357 5.68 -15.10 -16.54
N CYS A 358 5.07 -14.62 -15.45
CA CYS A 358 4.79 -13.19 -15.28
C CYS A 358 6.08 -12.36 -15.22
N ILE A 359 7.07 -12.83 -14.46
CA ILE A 359 8.34 -12.11 -14.27
C ILE A 359 9.18 -12.12 -15.53
N GLU A 360 9.20 -13.22 -16.28
CA GLU A 360 9.88 -13.31 -17.58
C GLU A 360 9.26 -12.36 -18.61
N GLN A 361 7.93 -12.25 -18.66
CA GLN A 361 7.24 -11.28 -19.52
C GLN A 361 7.59 -9.83 -19.15
N GLY A 362 7.61 -9.50 -17.85
CA GLY A 362 8.00 -8.17 -17.40
C GLY A 362 9.47 -7.85 -17.65
N LEU A 363 10.36 -8.84 -17.54
CA LEU A 363 11.78 -8.71 -17.88
C LEU A 363 11.96 -8.39 -19.37
N ALA A 364 11.27 -9.11 -20.26
CA ALA A 364 11.32 -8.87 -21.70
C ALA A 364 10.96 -7.42 -22.08
N LEU A 365 9.96 -6.83 -21.40
CA LEU A 365 9.59 -5.42 -21.62
C LEU A 365 10.73 -4.44 -21.27
N TYR A 366 11.54 -4.74 -20.26
CA TYR A 366 12.68 -3.91 -19.87
C TYR A 366 13.96 -4.22 -20.66
N GLU A 367 14.06 -5.41 -21.24
CA GLU A 367 15.09 -5.73 -22.24
C GLU A 367 14.87 -4.93 -23.52
N GLU A 368 13.63 -4.85 -24.00
CA GLU A 368 13.25 -4.02 -25.14
C GLU A 368 13.56 -2.52 -24.93
N SER A 369 13.33 -2.00 -23.72
CA SER A 369 13.58 -0.58 -23.42
C SER A 369 15.03 -0.26 -23.06
N GLY A 370 15.88 -1.27 -22.88
CA GLY A 370 17.27 -1.06 -22.46
C GLY A 370 17.45 -0.58 -21.01
N ASN A 371 16.40 -0.62 -20.17
CA ASN A 371 16.48 -0.16 -18.78
C ASN A 371 17.23 -1.18 -17.90
N LEU A 372 18.56 -1.04 -17.85
CA LEU A 372 19.47 -1.92 -17.12
C LEU A 372 19.13 -2.05 -15.63
N ARG A 373 18.69 -0.95 -15.00
CA ARG A 373 18.35 -0.96 -13.56
C ARG A 373 17.12 -1.82 -13.32
N ARG A 374 16.06 -1.63 -14.11
CA ARG A 374 14.82 -2.43 -14.02
C ARG A 374 15.08 -3.89 -14.32
N ARG A 375 15.90 -4.20 -15.32
CA ARG A 375 16.36 -5.58 -15.60
C ARG A 375 16.99 -6.21 -14.35
N ALA A 376 17.91 -5.51 -13.68
CA ALA A 376 18.54 -6.03 -12.46
C ALA A 376 17.53 -6.30 -11.32
N TYR A 377 16.50 -5.45 -11.14
CA TYR A 377 15.41 -5.71 -10.20
C TYR A 377 14.62 -6.98 -10.54
N TYR A 378 14.38 -7.25 -11.82
CA TYR A 378 13.68 -8.46 -12.26
C TYR A 378 14.54 -9.70 -12.12
N HIS A 379 15.84 -9.62 -12.40
CA HIS A 379 16.78 -10.73 -12.12
C HIS A 379 16.80 -11.10 -10.64
N ASP A 380 16.83 -10.11 -9.73
CA ASP A 380 16.77 -10.33 -8.28
C ASP A 380 15.56 -11.20 -7.88
N TYR A 381 14.37 -10.86 -8.38
CA TYR A 381 13.16 -11.60 -8.06
C TYR A 381 13.10 -12.97 -8.75
N LEU A 382 13.54 -13.04 -10.01
CA LEU A 382 13.59 -14.29 -10.79
C LEU A 382 14.52 -15.33 -10.17
N ILE A 383 15.69 -14.91 -9.67
CA ILE A 383 16.64 -15.80 -8.98
C ILE A 383 15.99 -16.41 -7.73
N GLN A 384 15.30 -15.59 -6.93
CA GLN A 384 14.61 -16.07 -5.72
C GLN A 384 13.54 -17.12 -6.07
N LEU A 385 12.68 -16.85 -7.06
CA LEU A 385 11.67 -17.79 -7.54
C LEU A 385 12.28 -19.12 -8.03
N LEU A 386 13.39 -19.05 -8.77
CA LEU A 386 14.07 -20.24 -9.28
C LEU A 386 14.72 -21.06 -8.15
N ILE A 387 15.29 -20.40 -7.13
CA ILE A 387 15.78 -21.05 -5.92
C ILE A 387 14.63 -21.77 -5.19
N GLU A 388 13.49 -21.10 -5.01
CA GLU A 388 12.30 -21.67 -4.36
C GLU A 388 11.75 -22.88 -5.13
N ARG A 389 11.75 -22.82 -6.46
CA ARG A 389 11.38 -23.93 -7.35
C ARG A 389 12.40 -25.07 -7.36
N GLY A 390 13.64 -24.79 -6.98
CA GLY A 390 14.76 -25.74 -7.03
C GLY A 390 15.51 -25.78 -8.36
N ASP A 391 15.23 -24.86 -9.28
CA ASP A 391 15.95 -24.73 -10.56
C ASP A 391 17.24 -23.91 -10.37
N LEU A 392 18.20 -24.54 -9.69
CA LEU A 392 19.46 -23.90 -9.30
C LEU A 392 20.37 -23.58 -10.50
N GLU A 393 20.21 -24.28 -11.62
CA GLU A 393 20.99 -24.04 -12.83
C GLU A 393 20.61 -22.70 -13.47
N ARG A 394 19.30 -22.47 -13.70
CA ARG A 394 18.82 -21.18 -14.22
C ARG A 394 19.05 -20.05 -13.20
N ALA A 395 18.86 -20.31 -11.91
CA ALA A 395 19.16 -19.34 -10.87
C ALA A 395 20.64 -18.88 -10.92
N GLN A 396 21.57 -19.81 -11.14
CA GLN A 396 22.99 -19.51 -11.26
C GLN A 396 23.33 -18.71 -12.53
N GLN A 397 22.63 -18.97 -13.64
CA GLN A 397 22.77 -18.20 -14.89
C GLN A 397 22.32 -16.75 -14.67
N TYR A 398 21.12 -16.54 -14.13
CA TYR A 398 20.62 -15.19 -13.86
C TYR A 398 21.41 -14.45 -12.78
N LEU A 399 22.00 -15.16 -11.81
CA LEU A 399 22.93 -14.56 -10.86
C LEU A 399 24.19 -14.02 -11.55
N HIS A 400 24.68 -14.71 -12.59
CA HIS A 400 25.80 -14.22 -13.39
C HIS A 400 25.41 -12.99 -14.21
N ASP A 401 24.21 -12.97 -14.80
CA ASP A 401 23.70 -11.80 -15.52
C ASP A 401 23.54 -10.60 -14.59
N LEU A 402 23.00 -10.82 -13.38
CA LEU A 402 22.89 -9.80 -12.34
C LEU A 402 24.26 -9.28 -11.90
N GLU A 403 25.29 -10.13 -11.83
CA GLU A 403 26.66 -9.71 -11.54
C GLU A 403 27.21 -8.78 -12.63
N GLN A 404 26.97 -9.11 -13.91
CA GLN A 404 27.38 -8.24 -15.02
C GLN A 404 26.67 -6.89 -14.98
N LEU A 405 25.35 -6.89 -14.75
CA LEU A 405 24.57 -5.66 -14.60
C LEU A 405 25.05 -4.82 -13.42
N ASN A 406 25.35 -5.46 -12.28
CA ASN A 406 25.90 -4.80 -11.10
C ASN A 406 27.24 -4.11 -11.41
N ASN A 407 28.16 -4.81 -12.09
CA ASN A 407 29.45 -4.26 -12.50
C ASN A 407 29.34 -3.10 -13.48
N GLN A 408 28.34 -3.15 -14.38
CA GLN A 408 28.07 -2.08 -15.33
C GLN A 408 27.45 -0.84 -14.66
N LEU A 409 26.44 -1.05 -13.81
CA LEU A 409 25.70 0.03 -13.15
C LEU A 409 26.50 0.69 -12.02
N LYS A 410 27.34 -0.08 -11.31
CA LYS A 410 28.05 0.35 -10.09
C LYS A 410 27.11 1.01 -9.08
N ASP A 411 25.90 0.48 -9.01
CA ASP A 411 24.82 0.99 -8.18
C ASP A 411 24.80 0.24 -6.85
N LYS A 412 24.80 0.98 -5.74
CA LYS A 412 24.85 0.41 -4.40
C LYS A 412 23.66 -0.51 -4.10
N GLN A 413 22.45 -0.13 -4.50
CA GLN A 413 21.24 -0.92 -4.22
C GLN A 413 21.20 -2.20 -5.06
N ILE A 414 21.66 -2.14 -6.30
CA ILE A 414 21.80 -3.34 -7.15
C ILE A 414 22.88 -4.27 -6.59
N ASN A 415 23.98 -3.73 -6.07
CA ASN A 415 25.02 -4.54 -5.43
C ASN A 415 24.49 -5.29 -4.21
N LEU A 416 23.72 -4.63 -3.36
CA LEU A 416 23.11 -5.27 -2.19
C LEU A 416 22.17 -6.42 -2.58
N LYS A 417 21.38 -6.25 -3.65
CA LYS A 417 20.53 -7.33 -4.20
C LYS A 417 21.34 -8.48 -4.78
N TYR A 418 22.43 -8.19 -5.51
CA TYR A 418 23.37 -9.22 -5.96
C TYR A 418 23.95 -10.01 -4.79
N LEU A 419 24.40 -9.33 -3.73
CA LEU A 419 24.94 -9.96 -2.52
C LEU A 419 23.90 -10.85 -1.84
N LEU A 420 22.66 -10.38 -1.71
CA LEU A 420 21.56 -11.18 -1.18
C LEU A 420 21.40 -12.47 -1.99
N ASN A 421 21.20 -12.37 -3.31
CA ASN A 421 21.00 -13.55 -4.16
C ASN A 421 22.19 -14.52 -4.15
N LYS A 422 23.40 -13.99 -4.05
CA LYS A 422 24.61 -14.80 -3.86
C LYS A 422 24.60 -15.57 -2.54
N ALA A 423 24.20 -14.92 -1.45
CA ALA A 423 24.04 -15.58 -0.16
C ALA A 423 22.93 -16.64 -0.20
N LEU A 424 21.79 -16.35 -0.84
CA LEU A 424 20.71 -17.32 -1.02
C LEU A 424 21.16 -18.55 -1.83
N MET A 425 21.88 -18.36 -2.93
CA MET A 425 22.48 -19.47 -3.69
C MET A 425 23.44 -20.29 -2.83
N LEU A 426 24.29 -19.65 -2.03
CA LEU A 426 25.21 -20.35 -1.12
C LEU A 426 24.48 -21.12 -0.01
N LYS A 427 23.37 -20.57 0.51
CA LYS A 427 22.50 -21.20 1.52
C LYS A 427 21.90 -22.52 1.04
N THR A 428 21.60 -22.67 -0.26
CA THR A 428 21.10 -23.93 -0.83
C THR A 428 22.09 -25.10 -0.74
N SER A 429 23.38 -24.81 -0.56
CA SER A 429 24.41 -25.85 -0.42
C SER A 429 24.29 -26.59 0.91
N THR A 430 24.55 -27.89 0.86
CA THR A 430 24.67 -28.75 2.07
C THR A 430 26.00 -28.60 2.79
N ARG A 431 26.99 -27.91 2.18
CA ARG A 431 28.33 -27.75 2.76
C ARG A 431 28.34 -26.62 3.79
N ALA A 432 28.74 -26.92 5.04
CA ALA A 432 28.87 -25.94 6.12
C ALA A 432 29.68 -24.70 5.72
N ARG A 433 30.79 -24.87 4.99
CA ARG A 433 31.61 -23.75 4.48
C ARG A 433 30.83 -22.79 3.59
N ASN A 434 29.88 -23.27 2.79
CA ASN A 434 29.08 -22.39 1.94
C ASN A 434 28.03 -21.65 2.76
N ARG A 435 27.44 -22.29 3.77
CA ARG A 435 26.50 -21.64 4.70
C ARG A 435 27.16 -20.55 5.53
N GLY A 436 28.35 -20.81 6.08
CA GLY A 436 29.11 -19.77 6.79
C GLY A 436 29.50 -18.58 5.89
N LYS A 437 29.76 -18.81 4.59
CA LYS A 437 29.93 -17.71 3.63
C LYS A 437 28.63 -16.96 3.34
N ALA A 438 27.50 -17.65 3.29
CA ALA A 438 26.20 -17.00 3.11
C ALA A 438 25.92 -16.07 4.30
N GLU A 439 26.15 -16.56 5.51
CA GLU A 439 26.05 -15.80 6.75
C GLU A 439 26.96 -14.56 6.77
N GLU A 440 28.24 -14.70 6.40
CA GLU A 440 29.19 -13.57 6.29
C GLU A 440 28.66 -12.47 5.35
N ILE A 441 28.11 -12.86 4.19
CA ILE A 441 27.54 -11.92 3.23
C ILE A 441 26.25 -11.27 3.78
N LEU A 442 25.39 -12.02 4.46
CA LEU A 442 24.17 -11.46 5.06
C LEU A 442 24.50 -10.45 6.16
N ASN A 443 25.49 -10.74 7.01
CA ASN A 443 25.97 -9.80 8.02
C ASN A 443 26.57 -8.54 7.38
N GLN A 444 27.34 -8.69 6.29
CA GLN A 444 27.84 -7.54 5.52
C GLN A 444 26.71 -6.62 5.02
N ILE A 445 25.59 -7.19 4.55
CA ILE A 445 24.42 -6.41 4.12
C ILE A 445 23.80 -5.66 5.32
N LEU A 446 23.73 -6.29 6.49
CA LEU A 446 23.16 -5.69 7.71
C LEU A 446 23.99 -4.57 8.32
N GLU A 447 25.31 -4.57 8.09
CA GLU A 447 26.24 -3.51 8.47
C GLU A 447 26.14 -2.27 7.55
N ASP A 448 25.57 -2.44 6.36
CA ASP A 448 25.35 -1.33 5.43
C ASP A 448 24.13 -0.48 5.86
N GLY A 449 24.43 0.72 6.37
CA GLY A 449 23.42 1.65 6.91
C GLY A 449 22.46 2.29 5.89
N ASP A 450 22.63 2.06 4.58
CA ASP A 450 21.73 2.59 3.54
C ASP A 450 20.85 1.51 2.88
N SER A 451 20.76 0.32 3.49
CA SER A 451 19.92 -0.77 2.97
C SER A 451 18.43 -0.43 3.10
N ASP A 452 17.65 -0.73 2.05
CA ASP A 452 16.19 -0.64 2.10
C ASP A 452 15.62 -1.59 3.17
N PHE A 453 14.56 -1.19 3.85
CA PHE A 453 13.97 -1.97 4.95
C PHE A 453 13.50 -3.35 4.49
N GLU A 454 12.93 -3.47 3.29
CA GLU A 454 12.50 -4.76 2.75
C GLU A 454 13.69 -5.73 2.60
N LEU A 455 14.84 -5.21 2.16
CA LEU A 455 16.08 -5.98 2.05
C LEU A 455 16.58 -6.41 3.44
N ILE A 456 16.54 -5.49 4.42
CA ILE A 456 16.97 -5.81 5.80
C ILE A 456 16.09 -6.91 6.40
N LEU A 457 14.76 -6.80 6.27
CA LEU A 457 13.82 -7.80 6.75
C LEU A 457 14.09 -9.18 6.12
N LYS A 458 14.25 -9.24 4.79
CA LYS A 458 14.63 -10.48 4.09
C LYS A 458 15.97 -11.03 4.58
N THR A 459 16.97 -10.18 4.77
CA THR A 459 18.30 -10.57 5.24
C THR A 459 18.25 -11.18 6.65
N LEU A 460 17.52 -10.54 7.58
CA LEU A 460 17.33 -11.03 8.95
C LEU A 460 16.61 -12.38 8.97
N ILE A 461 15.53 -12.54 8.21
CA ILE A 461 14.78 -13.80 8.13
C ILE A 461 15.67 -14.94 7.63
N ASN A 462 16.47 -14.69 6.59
CA ASN A 462 17.38 -15.70 6.03
C ASN A 462 18.55 -16.03 6.98
N LEU A 463 19.02 -15.07 7.76
CA LEU A 463 20.04 -15.28 8.78
C LEU A 463 19.48 -16.12 9.94
N CYS A 464 18.26 -15.82 10.42
CA CYS A 464 17.55 -16.67 11.38
C CYS A 464 17.39 -18.10 10.86
N GLU A 465 17.02 -18.30 9.59
CA GLU A 465 16.88 -19.64 9.01
C GLU A 465 18.20 -20.42 8.99
N LEU A 466 19.32 -19.75 8.68
CA LEU A 466 20.66 -20.34 8.70
C LEU A 466 21.04 -20.79 10.12
N LEU A 467 20.91 -19.92 11.10
CA LEU A 467 21.23 -20.21 12.50
C LEU A 467 20.31 -21.29 13.09
N LEU A 468 19.00 -21.25 12.79
CA LEU A 468 18.08 -22.31 13.23
C LEU A 468 18.34 -23.65 12.52
N THR A 469 18.86 -23.62 11.30
CA THR A 469 19.37 -24.82 10.63
C THR A 469 20.61 -25.36 11.33
N GLU A 470 21.53 -24.49 11.77
CA GLU A 470 22.69 -24.88 12.57
C GLU A 470 22.27 -25.51 13.90
N LEU A 471 21.40 -24.83 14.65
CA LEU A 471 20.81 -25.33 15.89
C LEU A 471 20.27 -26.75 15.74
N ARG A 472 19.56 -27.03 14.63
CA ARG A 472 19.03 -28.37 14.33
C ARG A 472 20.12 -29.41 14.07
N MET A 473 21.25 -29.00 13.47
CA MET A 473 22.35 -29.89 13.08
C MET A 473 23.33 -30.15 14.22
N THR A 474 23.61 -29.15 15.06
CA THR A 474 24.58 -29.20 16.15
C THR A 474 23.96 -29.53 17.50
N ASN A 475 22.64 -29.28 17.66
CA ASN A 475 21.92 -29.39 18.93
C ASN A 475 22.50 -28.43 20.00
N ASP A 476 23.13 -27.33 19.57
CA ASP A 476 23.77 -26.34 20.41
C ASP A 476 22.83 -25.16 20.70
N LEU A 477 22.36 -25.05 21.94
CA LEU A 477 21.44 -24.00 22.36
C LEU A 477 22.09 -22.61 22.43
N GLU A 478 23.43 -22.51 22.44
CA GLU A 478 24.14 -21.21 22.41
C GLU A 478 23.81 -20.41 21.15
N VAL A 479 23.45 -21.08 20.05
CA VAL A 479 22.98 -20.43 18.81
C VAL A 479 21.76 -19.53 19.05
N LEU A 480 20.94 -19.81 20.07
CA LEU A 480 19.81 -18.93 20.42
C LEU A 480 20.27 -17.55 20.95
N GLU A 481 21.48 -17.43 21.50
CA GLU A 481 22.05 -16.14 21.90
C GLU A 481 22.34 -15.24 20.69
N GLU A 482 22.57 -15.83 19.51
CA GLU A 482 22.75 -15.11 18.25
C GLU A 482 21.40 -14.84 17.53
N VAL A 483 20.45 -15.77 17.60
CA VAL A 483 19.12 -15.61 16.98
C VAL A 483 18.28 -14.52 17.66
N ASN A 484 18.33 -14.42 18.99
CA ASN A 484 17.48 -13.51 19.75
C ASN A 484 17.68 -12.02 19.40
N PRO A 485 18.91 -11.49 19.28
CA PRO A 485 19.15 -10.13 18.79
C PRO A 485 18.61 -9.87 17.38
N LEU A 486 18.69 -10.86 16.48
CA LEU A 486 18.16 -10.73 15.12
C LEU A 486 16.64 -10.63 15.12
N ILE A 487 15.96 -11.44 15.94
CA ILE A 487 14.51 -11.36 16.13
C ILE A 487 14.10 -10.01 16.73
N ALA A 488 14.83 -9.51 17.73
CA ALA A 488 14.55 -8.20 18.31
C ALA A 488 14.66 -7.08 17.28
N ARG A 489 15.68 -7.13 16.41
CA ARG A 489 15.85 -6.19 15.29
C ARG A 489 14.74 -6.36 14.24
N LEU A 490 14.29 -7.59 13.97
CA LEU A 490 13.19 -7.88 13.05
C LEU A 490 11.88 -7.27 13.54
N LEU A 491 11.56 -7.43 14.84
CA LEU A 491 10.38 -6.81 15.47
C LEU A 491 10.43 -5.28 15.38
N ASP A 492 11.55 -4.66 15.77
CA ASP A 492 11.72 -3.21 15.77
C ASP A 492 11.55 -2.61 14.36
N ILE A 493 12.13 -3.23 13.34
CA ILE A 493 12.00 -2.78 11.96
C ILE A 493 10.58 -3.03 11.44
N ALA A 494 10.00 -4.19 11.70
CA ALA A 494 8.65 -4.50 11.25
C ALA A 494 7.61 -3.53 11.85
N GLU A 495 7.76 -3.15 13.13
CA GLU A 495 6.92 -2.16 13.79
C GLU A 495 7.14 -0.75 13.21
N LYS A 496 8.39 -0.30 13.05
CA LYS A 496 8.70 1.03 12.47
C LYS A 496 8.25 1.21 11.03
N THR A 497 8.13 0.11 10.28
CA THR A 497 7.80 0.12 8.86
C THR A 497 6.36 -0.30 8.58
N ASP A 498 5.52 -0.44 9.61
CA ASP A 498 4.12 -0.88 9.49
C ASP A 498 3.96 -2.25 8.79
N SER A 499 4.99 -3.11 8.87
CA SER A 499 5.01 -4.45 8.25
C SER A 499 4.34 -5.48 9.17
N TYR A 500 3.05 -5.30 9.45
CA TYR A 500 2.32 -6.05 10.49
C TYR A 500 2.24 -7.56 10.25
N SER A 501 2.23 -8.02 9.00
CA SER A 501 2.28 -9.47 8.69
C SER A 501 3.61 -10.09 9.17
N ILE A 502 4.74 -9.46 8.87
CA ILE A 502 6.06 -9.92 9.34
C ILE A 502 6.16 -9.82 10.86
N LEU A 503 5.59 -8.77 11.46
CA LEU A 503 5.54 -8.61 12.91
C LEU A 503 4.81 -9.80 13.57
N CYS A 504 3.63 -10.17 13.08
CA CYS A 504 2.87 -11.32 13.56
C CYS A 504 3.62 -12.64 13.37
N GLU A 505 4.19 -12.89 12.18
CA GLU A 505 4.97 -14.11 11.90
C GLU A 505 6.25 -14.19 12.76
N THR A 506 6.82 -13.04 13.15
CA THR A 506 7.96 -12.97 14.07
C THR A 506 7.55 -13.30 15.51
N TYR A 507 6.38 -12.87 15.96
CA TYR A 507 5.83 -13.31 17.25
C TYR A 507 5.49 -14.81 17.26
N LEU A 508 4.96 -15.35 16.15
CA LEU A 508 4.80 -16.79 15.99
C LEU A 508 6.15 -17.52 16.11
N LEU A 509 7.20 -17.01 15.47
CA LEU A 509 8.56 -17.54 15.63
C LEU A 509 9.02 -17.53 17.10
N GLN A 510 8.81 -16.43 17.82
CA GLN A 510 9.13 -16.35 19.26
C GLN A 510 8.31 -17.33 20.10
N ALA A 511 7.04 -17.57 19.74
CA ALA A 511 6.20 -18.57 20.39
C ALA A 511 6.82 -19.97 20.22
N LYS A 512 7.16 -20.35 18.97
CA LYS A 512 7.80 -21.64 18.68
C LYS A 512 9.14 -21.83 19.41
N LEU A 513 9.97 -20.78 19.46
CA LEU A 513 11.24 -20.81 20.19
C LEU A 513 11.04 -20.92 21.71
N SER A 514 9.98 -20.31 22.26
CA SER A 514 9.64 -20.46 23.69
C SER A 514 9.25 -21.90 24.03
N LEU A 515 8.58 -22.61 23.11
CA LEU A 515 8.28 -24.04 23.28
C LEU A 515 9.54 -24.91 23.32
N LEU A 516 10.58 -24.59 22.54
CA LEU A 516 11.86 -25.32 22.61
C LEU A 516 12.49 -25.28 24.01
N MET A 517 12.25 -24.18 24.73
CA MET A 517 12.71 -23.92 26.09
C MET A 517 11.69 -24.36 27.16
N PHE A 518 10.62 -25.04 26.77
CA PHE A 518 9.50 -25.47 27.63
C PHE A 518 8.76 -24.33 28.35
N ASP A 519 8.78 -23.13 27.78
CA ASP A 519 8.03 -21.98 28.29
C ASP A 519 6.70 -21.83 27.53
N THR A 520 5.75 -22.71 27.83
CA THR A 520 4.42 -22.75 27.21
C THR A 520 3.60 -21.50 27.53
N LYS A 521 3.85 -20.86 28.68
CA LYS A 521 3.18 -19.62 29.09
C LYS A 521 3.64 -18.45 28.22
N LYS A 522 4.94 -18.29 28.04
CA LYS A 522 5.50 -17.26 27.15
C LYS A 522 5.10 -17.49 25.70
N SER A 523 5.03 -18.74 25.26
CA SER A 523 4.49 -19.08 23.93
C SER A 523 3.06 -18.59 23.74
N GLN A 524 2.16 -18.85 24.70
CA GLN A 524 0.77 -18.38 24.64
C GLN A 524 0.69 -16.85 24.57
N ARG A 525 1.47 -16.12 25.39
CA ARG A 525 1.50 -14.65 25.35
C ARG A 525 1.88 -14.11 23.97
N PHE A 526 2.89 -14.70 23.33
CA PHE A 526 3.28 -14.28 21.98
C PHE A 526 2.21 -14.56 20.94
N LEU A 527 1.48 -15.69 21.06
CA LEU A 527 0.34 -15.97 20.18
C LEU A 527 -0.81 -14.97 20.39
N THR A 528 -1.14 -14.63 21.64
CA THR A 528 -2.12 -13.58 21.95
C THR A 528 -1.71 -12.25 21.33
N GLN A 529 -0.46 -11.81 21.53
CA GLN A 529 0.07 -10.57 20.95
C GLN A 529 0.00 -10.57 19.41
N ALA A 530 0.42 -11.67 18.78
CA ALA A 530 0.36 -11.81 17.32
C ALA A 530 -1.07 -11.71 16.80
N GLN A 531 -2.02 -12.38 17.47
CA GLN A 531 -3.42 -12.37 17.07
C GLN A 531 -4.04 -10.98 17.21
N GLU A 532 -3.81 -10.30 18.34
CA GLU A 532 -4.32 -8.94 18.57
C GLU A 532 -3.82 -7.95 17.51
N ILE A 533 -2.55 -8.05 17.11
CA ILE A 533 -1.98 -7.22 16.03
C ILE A 533 -2.65 -7.56 14.70
N ALA A 534 -2.76 -8.85 14.36
CA ALA A 534 -3.38 -9.27 13.10
C ALA A 534 -4.82 -8.75 12.98
N GLU A 535 -5.60 -8.82 14.04
CA GLU A 535 -6.99 -8.35 14.06
C GLU A 535 -7.08 -6.83 14.00
N ARG A 536 -6.23 -6.12 14.76
CA ARG A 536 -6.20 -4.65 14.76
C ARG A 536 -5.94 -4.06 13.37
N PHE A 537 -5.11 -4.74 12.56
CA PHE A 537 -4.73 -4.30 11.23
C PHE A 537 -5.46 -5.07 10.11
N GLY A 538 -6.56 -5.76 10.42
CA GLY A 538 -7.43 -6.38 9.41
C GLY A 538 -6.81 -7.57 8.64
N LEU A 539 -5.78 -8.21 9.19
CA LEU A 539 -5.13 -9.42 8.66
C LEU A 539 -5.93 -10.67 9.07
N LYS A 540 -7.19 -10.75 8.64
CA LYS A 540 -8.17 -11.75 9.10
C LYS A 540 -7.69 -13.20 8.98
N LEU A 541 -7.16 -13.59 7.82
CA LEU A 541 -6.70 -14.96 7.59
C LEU A 541 -5.53 -15.32 8.51
N LEU A 542 -4.60 -14.39 8.72
CA LEU A 542 -3.48 -14.57 9.63
C LEU A 542 -3.94 -14.66 11.09
N ALA A 543 -4.92 -13.85 11.49
CA ALA A 543 -5.51 -13.93 12.83
C ALA A 543 -6.17 -15.29 13.09
N ILE A 544 -6.89 -15.85 12.11
CA ILE A 544 -7.50 -17.19 12.21
C ILE A 544 -6.41 -18.26 12.34
N LYS A 545 -5.36 -18.22 11.50
CA LYS A 545 -4.21 -19.13 11.61
C LYS A 545 -3.56 -19.07 12.99
N ILE A 546 -3.30 -17.88 13.51
CA ILE A 546 -2.69 -17.71 14.85
C ILE A 546 -3.62 -18.27 15.94
N SER A 547 -4.93 -18.04 15.84
CA SER A 547 -5.91 -18.60 16.79
C SER A 547 -5.89 -20.14 16.78
N ASN A 548 -5.85 -20.75 15.59
CA ASN A 548 -5.77 -22.20 15.45
C ASN A 548 -4.47 -22.77 16.03
N GLU A 549 -3.34 -22.10 15.81
CA GLU A 549 -2.05 -22.45 16.44
C GLU A 549 -2.12 -22.35 17.97
N HIS A 550 -2.88 -21.39 18.50
CA HIS A 550 -3.12 -21.25 19.93
C HIS A 550 -4.00 -22.39 20.48
N ASP A 551 -5.06 -22.77 19.76
CA ASP A 551 -5.92 -23.91 20.14
C ASP A 551 -5.16 -25.23 20.12
N ASP A 552 -4.31 -25.44 19.11
CA ASP A 552 -3.44 -26.61 19.02
C ASP A 552 -2.43 -26.67 20.17
N LEU A 553 -1.83 -25.53 20.55
CA LEU A 553 -0.93 -25.48 21.71
C LEU A 553 -1.64 -25.86 23.01
N LEU A 554 -2.87 -25.39 23.22
CA LEU A 554 -3.64 -25.70 24.43
C LEU A 554 -3.92 -27.20 24.55
N LYS A 555 -4.28 -27.86 23.45
CA LYS A 555 -4.45 -29.32 23.38
C LYS A 555 -3.15 -30.08 23.67
N GLN A 556 -2.00 -29.47 23.39
CA GLN A 556 -0.68 -30.08 23.54
C GLN A 556 0.02 -29.76 24.87
N LEU A 557 -0.57 -28.99 25.79
CA LEU A 557 0.11 -28.58 27.03
C LEU A 557 0.65 -29.76 27.84
N ASN A 558 -0.16 -30.81 28.04
CA ASN A 558 0.27 -32.02 28.76
C ASN A 558 1.41 -32.76 28.03
N MET A 559 1.42 -32.75 26.70
CA MET A 559 2.51 -33.33 25.91
C MET A 559 3.82 -32.56 26.16
N TRP A 560 3.78 -31.22 26.15
CA TRP A 560 4.95 -30.38 26.43
C TRP A 560 5.48 -30.55 27.86
N GLU A 561 4.60 -30.74 28.84
CA GLU A 561 4.99 -31.09 30.21
C GLU A 561 5.71 -32.44 30.27
N ASN A 562 5.17 -33.48 29.63
CA ASN A 562 5.81 -34.80 29.55
C ASN A 562 7.17 -34.76 28.81
N LEU A 563 7.30 -33.93 27.76
CA LEU A 563 8.55 -33.75 27.01
C LEU A 563 9.65 -33.09 27.85
N LYS A 564 9.27 -32.24 28.81
CA LYS A 564 10.19 -31.61 29.76
C LYS A 564 10.80 -32.63 30.72
N GLU A 565 10.03 -33.64 31.10
CA GLU A 565 10.46 -34.70 32.02
C GLU A 565 11.31 -35.79 31.34
N SER A 566 11.12 -36.02 30.04
CA SER A 566 11.67 -37.18 29.31
C SER A 566 13.01 -36.97 28.58
N THR A 567 13.71 -35.86 28.80
CA THR A 567 14.98 -35.53 28.11
C THR A 567 14.88 -35.56 26.57
N SER A 568 13.75 -35.13 26.02
CA SER A 568 13.52 -35.07 24.57
C SER A 568 14.64 -34.32 23.83
N SER A 569 15.03 -34.79 22.64
CA SER A 569 16.05 -34.15 21.82
C SER A 569 15.57 -32.81 21.26
N LEU A 570 16.48 -31.88 20.96
CA LEU A 570 16.07 -30.58 20.39
C LEU A 570 15.39 -30.76 19.04
N LYS A 571 15.86 -31.74 18.24
CA LYS A 571 15.26 -32.07 16.95
C LYS A 571 13.78 -32.47 17.11
N GLU A 572 13.45 -33.34 18.05
CA GLU A 572 12.06 -33.71 18.34
C GLU A 572 11.24 -32.49 18.76
N ARG A 573 11.79 -31.62 19.63
CA ARG A 573 11.10 -30.39 20.05
C ARG A 573 10.84 -29.44 18.88
N MET A 574 11.78 -29.31 17.94
CA MET A 574 11.61 -28.50 16.72
C MET A 574 10.54 -29.07 15.78
N GLU A 575 10.41 -30.40 15.72
CA GLU A 575 9.36 -31.08 14.96
C GLU A 575 7.97 -30.84 15.61
N TYR A 576 7.84 -31.06 16.92
CA TYR A 576 6.58 -30.82 17.65
C TYR A 576 6.14 -29.35 17.62
N SER A 577 7.06 -28.40 17.72
CA SER A 577 6.70 -26.97 17.64
C SER A 577 6.40 -26.51 16.21
N ARG A 578 6.69 -27.31 15.18
CA ARG A 578 6.61 -26.92 13.76
C ARG A 578 7.48 -25.70 13.43
N LEU A 579 8.63 -25.55 14.11
CA LEU A 579 9.51 -24.38 13.94
C LEU A 579 10.05 -24.24 12.50
N ASN A 580 10.40 -25.36 11.85
CA ASN A 580 10.90 -25.33 10.47
C ASN A 580 9.83 -24.85 9.48
N GLU A 581 8.58 -25.26 9.67
CA GLU A 581 7.44 -24.80 8.87
C GLU A 581 7.22 -23.31 9.02
N GLN A 582 7.29 -22.80 10.26
CA GLN A 582 7.20 -21.37 10.53
C GLN A 582 8.30 -20.58 9.81
N MET A 583 9.55 -21.05 9.84
CA MET A 583 10.65 -20.41 9.12
C MET A 583 10.48 -20.48 7.60
N GLU A 584 10.03 -21.63 7.08
CA GLU A 584 9.76 -21.79 5.65
C GLU A 584 8.67 -20.82 5.17
N ASN A 585 7.60 -20.63 5.96
CA ASN A 585 6.55 -19.68 5.68
C ASN A 585 7.07 -18.24 5.66
N MET A 586 7.92 -17.85 6.63
CA MET A 586 8.53 -16.51 6.67
C MET A 586 9.48 -16.25 5.48
N VAL A 587 10.23 -17.27 5.05
CA VAL A 587 11.18 -17.15 3.93
C VAL A 587 10.48 -17.09 2.58
N ARG A 588 9.48 -17.96 2.37
CA ARG A 588 8.75 -18.07 1.09
C ARG A 588 7.59 -17.08 0.98
N GLN A 589 7.18 -16.47 2.09
CA GLN A 589 6.02 -15.58 2.18
C GLN A 589 4.74 -16.24 1.65
N ARG A 590 4.56 -17.54 1.88
CA ARG A 590 3.36 -18.26 1.41
C ARG A 590 2.12 -17.67 2.07
N ALA A 591 1.04 -17.57 1.29
CA ALA A 591 -0.23 -17.19 1.84
C ALA A 591 -0.70 -18.22 2.86
N VAL A 592 -1.40 -17.72 3.87
CA VAL A 592 -2.11 -18.54 4.82
C VAL A 592 -3.20 -19.30 4.06
N GLU A 593 -3.15 -20.64 4.07
CA GLU A 593 -4.24 -21.46 3.54
C GLU A 593 -5.54 -21.03 4.22
N VAL A 594 -6.64 -20.91 3.46
CA VAL A 594 -7.94 -20.51 4.00
C VAL A 594 -8.32 -21.50 5.10
N PRO A 595 -8.25 -21.12 6.39
CA PRO A 595 -8.49 -22.07 7.46
C PRO A 595 -9.97 -22.39 7.50
N GLU A 596 -10.34 -23.66 7.65
CA GLU A 596 -11.74 -24.02 7.86
C GLU A 596 -12.20 -23.41 9.19
N LEU A 597 -13.14 -22.47 9.07
CA LEU A 597 -13.68 -21.76 10.22
C LEU A 597 -14.89 -22.53 10.75
N LEU A 598 -14.68 -23.24 11.85
CA LEU A 598 -15.72 -24.01 12.52
C LEU A 598 -16.31 -23.16 13.63
N ASP A 599 -17.64 -23.18 13.70
CA ASP A 599 -18.39 -22.45 14.70
C ASP A 599 -18.25 -23.14 16.07
N GLU A 600 -18.20 -22.35 17.15
CA GLU A 600 -18.14 -22.86 18.51
C GLU A 600 -19.52 -23.14 19.10
N GLU A 601 -19.62 -24.08 20.03
CA GLU A 601 -20.83 -24.32 20.81
C GLU A 601 -20.75 -23.53 22.12
N PRO A 602 -21.62 -22.51 22.35
CA PRO A 602 -21.63 -21.78 23.62
C PRO A 602 -22.07 -22.70 24.76
N VAL A 603 -21.38 -22.61 25.90
CA VAL A 603 -21.69 -23.41 27.10
C VAL A 603 -22.14 -22.49 28.23
N ILE A 604 -21.32 -21.52 28.63
CA ILE A 604 -21.64 -20.55 29.67
C ILE A 604 -21.07 -19.17 29.32
N LEU A 605 -21.85 -18.12 29.59
CA LEU A 605 -21.37 -16.74 29.69
C LEU A 605 -21.49 -16.29 31.14
N LEU A 606 -20.39 -15.80 31.71
CA LEU A 606 -20.29 -15.42 33.11
C LEU A 606 -19.64 -14.04 33.23
N ILE A 607 -20.23 -13.15 34.02
CA ILE A 607 -19.66 -11.86 34.38
C ILE A 607 -19.38 -11.88 35.88
N VAL A 608 -18.12 -11.67 36.24
CA VAL A 608 -17.63 -11.76 37.61
C VAL A 608 -17.00 -10.41 37.98
N SER A 609 -17.13 -9.97 39.23
CA SER A 609 -16.33 -8.84 39.69
C SER A 609 -14.83 -9.18 39.76
N GLU A 610 -13.98 -8.15 39.79
CA GLU A 610 -12.55 -8.33 40.11
C GLU A 610 -12.29 -9.01 41.47
N GLY A 611 -13.28 -8.98 42.38
CA GLY A 611 -13.25 -9.72 43.66
C GLY A 611 -13.77 -11.16 43.58
N GLY A 612 -14.15 -11.64 42.39
CA GLY A 612 -14.63 -13.01 42.15
C GLY A 612 -16.08 -13.30 42.46
N ILE A 613 -16.89 -12.26 42.67
CA ILE A 613 -18.32 -12.42 42.93
C ILE A 613 -19.03 -12.50 41.57
N PRO A 614 -19.76 -13.59 41.26
CA PRO A 614 -20.54 -13.67 40.04
C PRO A 614 -21.66 -12.61 40.08
N ILE A 615 -21.73 -11.79 39.04
CA ILE A 615 -22.72 -10.72 38.87
C ILE A 615 -23.79 -11.13 37.87
N PHE A 616 -23.44 -11.94 36.88
CA PHE A 616 -24.38 -12.43 35.88
C PHE A 616 -23.92 -13.79 35.36
N SER A 617 -24.85 -14.71 35.16
CA SER A 617 -24.59 -16.02 34.57
C SER A 617 -25.68 -16.38 33.57
N GLN A 618 -25.26 -16.87 32.40
CA GLN A 618 -26.14 -17.44 31.39
C GLN A 618 -25.59 -18.81 30.98
N ILE A 619 -26.41 -19.84 31.14
CA ILE A 619 -26.09 -21.20 30.72
C ILE A 619 -26.83 -21.46 29.39
N PHE A 620 -26.09 -21.94 28.39
CA PHE A 620 -26.64 -22.26 27.06
C PHE A 620 -26.93 -23.76 26.90
N VAL A 621 -26.09 -24.61 27.51
CA VAL A 621 -26.20 -26.07 27.44
C VAL A 621 -26.02 -26.65 28.85
N GLU A 622 -26.98 -27.48 29.29
CA GLU A 622 -26.83 -28.30 30.50
C GLU A 622 -25.93 -29.51 30.19
N ASP A 623 -24.62 -29.36 30.38
CA ASP A 623 -23.63 -30.43 30.19
C ASP A 623 -23.19 -31.02 31.53
N ARG A 624 -23.65 -32.24 31.84
CA ARG A 624 -23.30 -32.95 33.08
C ARG A 624 -21.79 -33.22 33.22
N THR A 625 -21.06 -33.38 32.12
CA THR A 625 -19.60 -33.58 32.16
C THR A 625 -18.86 -32.30 32.54
N PHE A 626 -19.38 -31.15 32.09
CA PHE A 626 -18.92 -29.84 32.51
C PHE A 626 -19.32 -29.56 33.97
N GLU A 627 -20.51 -30.00 34.40
CA GLU A 627 -20.96 -29.90 35.78
C GLU A 627 -20.04 -30.65 36.76
N ASP A 628 -19.67 -31.88 36.42
CA ASP A 628 -18.77 -32.73 37.22
C ASP A 628 -17.34 -32.16 37.33
N HIS A 629 -16.86 -31.45 36.31
CA HIS A 629 -15.52 -30.84 36.31
C HIS A 629 -15.45 -29.46 36.99
N LEU A 630 -16.53 -28.66 36.99
CA LEU A 630 -16.52 -27.29 37.53
C LEU A 630 -17.27 -27.12 38.88
N PHE A 631 -18.44 -27.75 39.10
CA PHE A 631 -19.36 -27.27 40.15
C PHE A 631 -18.97 -27.61 41.60
N GLY A 632 -18.00 -28.50 41.81
CA GLY A 632 -17.47 -28.77 43.16
C GLY A 632 -16.42 -27.76 43.65
N GLY A 633 -15.75 -27.03 42.74
CA GLY A 633 -14.56 -26.26 43.10
C GLY A 633 -14.24 -25.05 42.23
N PHE A 634 -14.73 -24.95 41.00
CA PHE A 634 -14.40 -23.84 40.11
C PHE A 634 -14.94 -22.51 40.61
N PHE A 635 -16.20 -22.38 41.01
CA PHE A 635 -16.68 -21.10 41.57
C PHE A 635 -15.95 -20.70 42.87
N THR A 636 -15.56 -21.68 43.67
CA THR A 636 -14.77 -21.46 44.90
C THR A 636 -13.31 -21.10 44.60
N ALA A 637 -12.76 -21.62 43.50
CA ALA A 637 -11.38 -21.43 43.06
C ALA A 637 -11.24 -20.41 41.93
N ILE A 638 -12.32 -19.84 41.40
CA ILE A 638 -12.30 -18.96 40.22
C ILE A 638 -11.41 -17.75 40.50
N ASN A 639 -11.45 -17.26 41.74
CA ASN A 639 -10.55 -16.22 42.23
C ASN A 639 -9.08 -16.63 42.19
N SER A 640 -8.75 -17.84 42.68
CA SER A 640 -7.38 -18.35 42.63
C SER A 640 -6.95 -18.59 41.18
N PHE A 641 -7.85 -19.10 40.35
CA PHE A 641 -7.60 -19.46 38.96
C PHE A 641 -7.43 -18.23 38.05
N ILE A 642 -8.32 -17.25 38.16
CA ILE A 642 -8.20 -15.93 37.50
C ILE A 642 -6.87 -15.30 37.92
N LYS A 643 -6.56 -15.31 39.22
CA LYS A 643 -5.32 -14.75 39.74
C LYS A 643 -4.08 -15.54 39.33
N GLU A 644 -4.14 -16.85 39.14
CA GLU A 644 -2.98 -17.67 38.80
C GLU A 644 -2.71 -17.73 37.29
N LYS A 645 -3.75 -17.93 36.48
CA LYS A 645 -3.61 -18.14 35.04
C LYS A 645 -3.69 -16.83 34.25
N PHE A 646 -4.56 -15.90 34.63
CA PHE A 646 -4.82 -14.71 33.81
C PHE A 646 -4.11 -13.44 34.29
N SER A 647 -3.68 -13.36 35.56
CA SER A 647 -2.76 -12.29 36.00
C SER A 647 -1.41 -12.34 35.27
N GLU A 648 -1.09 -13.49 34.70
CA GLU A 648 0.06 -13.74 33.87
C GLU A 648 -0.18 -13.35 32.39
N GLY A 649 -1.28 -12.68 32.03
CA GLY A 649 -1.51 -12.18 30.68
C GLY A 649 -1.90 -13.25 29.65
N LEU A 650 -2.43 -14.39 30.09
CA LEU A 650 -3.12 -15.35 29.23
C LEU A 650 -4.56 -14.86 28.97
N ASP A 651 -5.11 -15.12 27.79
CA ASP A 651 -6.49 -14.75 27.42
C ASP A 651 -7.47 -15.93 27.40
N ARG A 652 -6.95 -17.17 27.38
CA ARG A 652 -7.77 -18.39 27.30
C ARG A 652 -7.12 -19.61 27.98
N ALA A 653 -7.95 -20.58 28.38
CA ALA A 653 -7.54 -21.84 29.00
C ALA A 653 -8.49 -22.99 28.65
N THR A 654 -7.98 -24.23 28.60
CA THR A 654 -8.78 -25.43 28.26
C THR A 654 -8.98 -26.40 29.43
N PHE A 655 -10.16 -27.03 29.47
CA PHE A 655 -10.58 -28.05 30.44
C PHE A 655 -11.32 -29.19 29.73
N GLY A 656 -10.60 -30.26 29.41
CA GLY A 656 -11.14 -31.31 28.55
C GLY A 656 -11.47 -30.73 27.17
N GLU A 657 -12.73 -30.82 26.76
CA GLU A 657 -13.23 -30.27 25.48
C GLU A 657 -13.66 -28.80 25.54
N HIS A 658 -13.62 -28.19 26.74
CA HIS A 658 -14.11 -26.83 26.96
C HIS A 658 -12.96 -25.82 26.94
N THR A 659 -13.17 -24.70 26.28
CA THR A 659 -12.26 -23.55 26.28
C THR A 659 -12.94 -22.39 27.00
N LEU A 660 -12.23 -21.79 27.95
CA LEU A 660 -12.63 -20.57 28.65
C LEU A 660 -11.82 -19.40 28.08
N LEU A 661 -12.53 -18.42 27.54
CA LEU A 661 -12.00 -17.09 27.26
C LEU A 661 -12.28 -16.15 28.43
N MET A 662 -11.35 -15.24 28.68
CA MET A 662 -11.53 -14.23 29.72
C MET A 662 -11.05 -12.85 29.26
N ASN A 663 -11.92 -11.85 29.43
CA ASN A 663 -11.64 -10.46 29.12
C ASN A 663 -11.78 -9.61 30.38
N SER A 664 -10.76 -8.80 30.67
CA SER A 664 -10.81 -7.83 31.78
C SER A 664 -11.44 -6.52 31.29
N VAL A 665 -12.56 -6.16 31.91
CA VAL A 665 -13.31 -4.93 31.65
C VAL A 665 -13.65 -4.30 32.98
N SER A 666 -12.68 -3.60 33.58
CA SER A 666 -12.77 -3.13 34.96
C SER A 666 -14.09 -2.41 35.27
N PRO A 667 -14.80 -2.78 36.37
CA PRO A 667 -14.38 -3.66 37.46
C PRO A 667 -14.76 -5.14 37.29
N PHE A 668 -14.95 -5.63 36.06
CA PHE A 668 -15.43 -6.97 35.75
C PHE A 668 -14.41 -7.84 35.02
N PHE A 669 -14.57 -9.15 35.17
CA PHE A 669 -14.06 -10.18 34.28
C PHE A 669 -15.26 -10.79 33.55
N ILE A 670 -15.18 -10.81 32.22
CA ILE A 670 -16.20 -11.42 31.35
C ILE A 670 -15.60 -12.72 30.83
N CYS A 671 -16.24 -13.82 31.21
CA CYS A 671 -15.81 -15.19 30.98
C CYS A 671 -16.76 -15.86 29.99
N TYR A 672 -16.23 -16.42 28.91
CA TYR A 672 -17.02 -17.16 27.93
C TYR A 672 -16.46 -18.57 27.77
N VAL A 673 -17.30 -19.56 28.07
CA VAL A 673 -16.98 -20.98 27.93
C VAL A 673 -17.70 -21.56 26.73
N PHE A 674 -16.96 -22.28 25.89
CA PHE A 674 -17.46 -22.90 24.67
C PHE A 674 -16.70 -24.19 24.33
N LYS A 675 -17.22 -24.94 23.35
CA LYS A 675 -16.51 -26.05 22.68
C LYS A 675 -16.21 -25.66 21.24
N GLY A 676 -15.03 -26.02 20.73
CA GLY A 676 -14.64 -25.74 19.34
C GLY A 676 -13.51 -24.71 19.21
N GLN A 677 -13.46 -24.00 18.08
CA GLN A 677 -12.40 -23.04 17.76
C GLN A 677 -12.58 -21.72 18.52
N SER A 678 -11.46 -21.12 18.92
CA SER A 678 -11.50 -19.92 19.75
C SER A 678 -11.61 -18.60 18.97
N TYR A 679 -11.31 -18.58 17.67
CA TYR A 679 -11.33 -17.32 16.90
C TYR A 679 -12.70 -16.63 16.90
N LEU A 680 -13.74 -17.35 16.48
CA LEU A 680 -15.10 -16.81 16.41
C LEU A 680 -15.64 -16.47 17.80
N ALA A 681 -15.35 -17.32 18.79
CA ALA A 681 -15.65 -17.08 20.20
C ALA A 681 -15.08 -15.75 20.70
N GLN A 682 -13.85 -15.42 20.30
CA GLN A 682 -13.21 -14.14 20.62
C GLN A 682 -13.84 -12.94 19.93
N GLN A 683 -14.27 -13.09 18.67
CA GLN A 683 -15.01 -12.03 17.99
C GLN A 683 -16.36 -11.76 18.67
N ARG A 684 -17.09 -12.82 19.02
CA ARG A 684 -18.38 -12.72 19.70
C ARG A 684 -18.28 -12.05 21.05
N ILE A 685 -17.33 -12.48 21.89
CA ILE A 685 -17.19 -11.90 23.22
C ILE A 685 -16.75 -10.44 23.17
N ARG A 686 -15.88 -10.07 22.22
CA ARG A 686 -15.50 -8.66 22.03
C ARG A 686 -16.67 -7.80 21.57
N TYR A 687 -17.46 -8.30 20.61
CA TYR A 687 -18.66 -7.59 20.15
C TYR A 687 -19.67 -7.41 21.30
N PHE A 688 -19.89 -8.45 22.10
CA PHE A 688 -20.72 -8.38 23.29
C PHE A 688 -20.25 -7.32 24.28
N ILE A 689 -18.94 -7.30 24.57
CA ILE A 689 -18.31 -6.31 25.46
C ILE A 689 -18.51 -4.89 24.91
N GLU A 690 -18.23 -4.67 23.63
CA GLU A 690 -18.38 -3.37 22.98
C GLU A 690 -19.83 -2.87 23.06
N LYS A 691 -20.81 -3.74 22.79
CA LYS A 691 -22.23 -3.39 22.87
C LYS A 691 -22.68 -3.03 24.27
N ILE A 692 -22.26 -3.80 25.28
CA ILE A 692 -22.58 -3.51 26.67
C ILE A 692 -21.94 -2.20 27.14
N GLN A 693 -20.70 -1.91 26.74
CA GLN A 693 -20.01 -0.67 27.13
C GLN A 693 -20.60 0.57 26.45
N ASN A 694 -21.11 0.42 25.21
CA ASN A 694 -21.73 1.52 24.47
C ASN A 694 -23.19 1.78 24.87
N ASP A 695 -23.85 0.84 25.55
CA ASP A 695 -25.17 1.03 26.15
C ASP A 695 -25.03 1.53 27.60
N GLU A 696 -25.16 2.86 27.76
CA GLU A 696 -24.97 3.52 29.05
C GLU A 696 -25.92 3.01 30.14
N ASP A 697 -27.19 2.71 29.80
CA ASP A 697 -28.18 2.24 30.77
C ASP A 697 -27.84 0.83 31.27
N THR A 698 -27.46 -0.06 30.34
CA THR A 698 -27.00 -1.41 30.66
C THR A 698 -25.74 -1.36 31.52
N TRP A 699 -24.74 -0.58 31.12
CA TRP A 699 -23.47 -0.50 31.83
C TRP A 699 -23.59 0.08 33.25
N GLN A 700 -24.43 1.10 33.44
CA GLN A 700 -24.71 1.66 34.76
C GLN A 700 -25.43 0.66 35.66
N THR A 701 -26.33 -0.16 35.09
CA THR A 701 -27.00 -1.23 35.83
C THR A 701 -25.99 -2.27 36.33
N PHE A 702 -25.05 -2.70 35.49
CA PHE A 702 -23.94 -3.57 35.90
C PHE A 702 -23.15 -2.98 37.07
N LYS A 703 -22.75 -1.70 37.00
CA LYS A 703 -22.02 -1.01 38.07
C LYS A 703 -22.83 -0.89 39.36
N LYS A 704 -24.14 -0.66 39.27
CA LYS A 704 -25.01 -0.57 40.43
C LYS A 704 -25.11 -1.90 41.16
N PHE A 705 -25.34 -3.00 40.45
CA PHE A 705 -25.43 -4.34 41.04
C PHE A 705 -24.09 -4.82 41.60
N TYR A 706 -22.99 -4.44 40.94
CA TYR A 706 -21.63 -4.61 41.47
C TYR A 706 -21.45 -3.96 42.84
N GLN A 707 -21.83 -2.69 43.00
CA GLN A 707 -21.74 -1.98 44.28
C GLN A 707 -22.61 -2.62 45.37
N LEU A 708 -23.71 -3.26 44.98
CA LEU A 708 -24.64 -3.94 45.87
C LEU A 708 -24.25 -5.40 46.18
N ASN A 709 -23.23 -5.95 45.51
CA ASN A 709 -22.87 -7.37 45.53
C ASN A 709 -24.07 -8.30 45.26
N GLN A 710 -24.88 -7.95 44.25
CA GLN A 710 -26.07 -8.71 43.85
C GLN A 710 -25.93 -9.26 42.43
N GLU A 711 -26.52 -10.43 42.21
CA GLU A 711 -26.62 -11.04 40.88
C GLU A 711 -27.76 -10.39 40.09
N ILE A 712 -27.48 -10.07 38.83
CA ILE A 712 -28.41 -9.54 37.84
C ILE A 712 -29.19 -10.69 37.23
N GLN A 713 -30.52 -10.54 37.17
CA GLN A 713 -31.39 -11.45 36.42
C GLN A 713 -31.72 -10.81 35.06
N LEU A 714 -31.99 -11.60 34.02
CA LEU A 714 -32.32 -11.07 32.68
C LEU A 714 -33.49 -10.05 32.70
N LYS A 715 -34.46 -10.24 33.60
CA LYS A 715 -35.58 -9.29 33.82
C LYS A 715 -35.13 -7.89 34.26
N ASP A 716 -33.94 -7.77 34.87
CA ASP A 716 -33.40 -6.51 35.36
C ASP A 716 -32.73 -5.70 34.23
N ILE A 717 -32.38 -6.35 33.11
CA ILE A 717 -31.83 -5.74 31.89
C ILE A 717 -32.50 -6.35 30.65
N PRO A 718 -33.69 -5.88 30.25
CA PRO A 718 -34.44 -6.47 29.12
C PRO A 718 -33.71 -6.39 27.77
N SER A 719 -32.77 -5.47 27.60
CA SER A 719 -31.93 -5.35 26.39
C SER A 719 -30.88 -6.47 26.27
N LEU A 720 -30.57 -7.17 27.37
CA LEU A 720 -29.49 -8.16 27.42
C LEU A 720 -29.88 -9.50 26.78
N GLU A 721 -31.14 -9.94 26.94
CA GLU A 721 -31.60 -11.22 26.39
C GLU A 721 -31.61 -11.24 24.84
N PRO A 722 -32.16 -10.23 24.13
CA PRO A 722 -32.06 -10.16 22.68
C PRO A 722 -30.61 -10.13 22.19
N LEU A 723 -29.73 -9.38 22.89
CA LEU A 723 -28.32 -9.26 22.55
C LEU A 723 -27.59 -10.60 22.70
N ILE A 724 -27.83 -11.34 23.79
CA ILE A 724 -27.26 -12.67 24.02
C ILE A 724 -27.73 -13.65 22.94
N ASN A 725 -29.03 -13.65 22.62
CA ASN A 725 -29.58 -14.54 21.60
C ASN A 725 -28.97 -14.26 20.23
N GLU A 726 -28.92 -12.98 19.83
CA GLU A 726 -28.33 -12.56 18.55
C GLU A 726 -26.86 -12.99 18.41
N ILE A 727 -26.06 -12.83 19.47
CA ILE A 727 -24.63 -13.08 19.44
C ILE A 727 -24.30 -14.56 19.55
N PHE A 728 -24.82 -15.24 20.57
CA PHE A 728 -24.35 -16.57 20.96
C PHE A 728 -25.26 -17.70 20.48
N ILE A 729 -26.56 -17.46 20.27
CA ILE A 729 -27.54 -18.51 19.90
C ILE A 729 -27.83 -18.47 18.40
N ASP A 730 -28.42 -17.39 17.93
CA ASP A 730 -28.84 -17.21 16.53
C ASP A 730 -27.64 -16.95 15.62
N LYS A 731 -26.58 -16.35 16.18
CA LYS A 731 -25.30 -16.09 15.51
C LYS A 731 -25.47 -15.34 14.18
N THR A 732 -26.44 -14.43 14.13
CA THR A 732 -26.83 -13.71 12.91
C THR A 732 -25.88 -12.57 12.54
N ILE A 733 -24.84 -12.33 13.34
CA ILE A 733 -23.90 -11.22 13.16
C ILE A 733 -22.79 -11.63 12.19
N LEU A 734 -22.59 -10.81 11.16
CA LEU A 734 -21.37 -10.86 10.35
C LEU A 734 -20.21 -10.31 11.20
N LEU A 735 -19.43 -11.22 11.77
CA LEU A 735 -18.20 -10.92 12.49
C LEU A 735 -17.11 -10.59 11.44
N ASN A 736 -16.89 -9.29 11.22
CA ASN A 736 -15.92 -8.78 10.25
C ASN A 736 -14.49 -8.90 10.76
#